data_AF-A0A8T2E891-F1
#
_entry.id   AF-A0A8T2E891-F1
#
_cell.length_a   1.000
_cell.length_b   1.000
_cell.length_c   1.000
_cell.angle_alpha   90.00
_cell.angle_beta   90.00
_cell.angle_gamma   90.00
#
_symmetry.space_group_name_H-M   'P 1'
#
loop_
_entity.id
_entity.type
_entity.pdbx_description
1 polymer ?
#
loop_
_entity_poly.entity_id
_entity_poly.type
_entity_poly.pdbx_seq_one_letter_code
_entity_poly.pdbx_strand_id
1 'polypeptide(L)'
;MEDLKTTDALSLPVVSDNGGIIEPELQLPQAIPTELENNEEENGTIQQSQSEEDSAENGKIYMDDTFLPSKSQVEETQDSPTTPSFVSPSAEIVLPRVNTKYEAEGTTRNAVSPRPLYSPRSIGSPRALLSPRFAGSSSPLSNGTPISMDSFRDSIDTASPFESVKEAVSKFGGITDWKAHRMKVLERRNFVEQELDKIQEEIPEYKKKSEMVEMSKMLAVEELESTKRLIEELKLNLEKAETEEQQAKQDSELAKLRVQEMEQGIADEASVASKAQLEVAQARHTSAISELESVKEELQTLQNEYDALVKEKDLAVKEAEEAVIASKEVERKVEELTIELIATKESLECAHSSHLEAEEHRIGAAMLRDQETHRWEKELKQAEEELQRLKQHLVSTKELQVKLEFASALLLDLKKELADHKESSKVKEETSETVVTNIEISLQEKTTDIQKAVASAKKELEEVNANVEKATSEVNCLKVASSSLRLEIDKEKSALDSLKQREGMASVTVASLEAEIDITRCEIALVKSKEKETREEMVELPKQLQQASQEADEAKSFAELAREELRKSQEEAEQAKAGASTMESRLFAAQKEIEAIKASERLALAAIKALQESESSSKENAVDSPRTVTLTIEEYYELSKRAHEAEEAANARVAAAVSEVGEAKETEKRSLEKLEEVNKEMVERKATLAGAMEKAEKAKEGKLGVEQELRKWREVSEKKRKNGSSHGKSIQGSKEKEAETSVSNETETNPIPQVNPVKKKKKLFPRFFMFLMKKKSHK
;
A
#
# COMPACT_ATOMS: atom_id res chain seq x y z
N MET A 1 72.46 -1.83 4.40
CA MET A 1 71.46 -1.53 3.38
C MET A 1 70.21 -0.93 4.00
N GLU A 2 70.00 0.38 4.06
CA GLU A 2 70.85 1.60 3.92
C GLU A 2 69.87 2.79 3.68
N ASP A 3 70.13 4.04 4.05
CA ASP A 3 70.94 4.50 5.19
C ASP A 3 70.59 5.96 5.56
N LEU A 4 70.91 6.32 6.80
CA LEU A 4 71.25 7.67 7.33
C LEU A 4 70.97 8.96 6.52
N LYS A 5 70.21 9.88 7.14
CA LYS A 5 70.67 11.22 7.59
C LYS A 5 69.59 11.90 8.45
N THR A 6 69.76 12.43 9.67
CA THR A 6 70.88 12.97 10.49
C THR A 6 71.44 14.33 10.09
N THR A 7 71.11 15.37 10.88
CA THR A 7 71.95 16.51 11.40
C THR A 7 71.00 17.56 12.04
N ASP A 8 71.31 18.30 13.11
CA ASP A 8 72.26 18.16 14.24
C ASP A 8 71.93 19.28 15.30
N ALA A 9 72.83 19.54 16.27
CA ALA A 9 72.96 20.75 17.12
C ALA A 9 72.27 20.78 18.50
N LEU A 10 72.72 19.87 19.37
CA LEU A 10 73.32 20.15 20.69
C LEU A 10 73.11 21.53 21.36
N SER A 11 72.66 21.53 22.63
CA SER A 11 73.44 22.08 23.77
C SER A 11 72.84 21.68 25.14
N LEU A 12 73.69 21.59 26.17
CA LEU A 12 73.33 21.27 27.56
C LEU A 12 73.66 22.50 28.50
N PRO A 13 73.83 22.38 29.84
CA PRO A 13 72.81 22.89 30.76
C PRO A 13 73.33 23.89 31.81
N VAL A 14 72.42 24.55 32.54
CA VAL A 14 72.76 25.29 33.78
C VAL A 14 71.70 25.02 34.85
N VAL A 15 72.15 24.80 36.09
CA VAL A 15 71.34 24.70 37.31
C VAL A 15 71.56 25.96 38.13
N SER A 16 70.50 26.57 38.65
CA SER A 16 70.57 27.49 39.80
C SER A 16 69.28 27.48 40.62
N ASP A 17 69.45 26.92 41.81
CA ASP A 17 68.67 27.04 43.04
C ASP A 17 68.05 28.43 43.32
N ASN A 18 66.81 28.45 43.84
CA ASN A 18 66.44 29.16 45.09
C ASN A 18 64.97 28.88 45.46
N GLY A 19 64.71 28.62 46.75
CA GLY A 19 63.35 28.60 47.32
C GLY A 19 62.97 29.92 48.00
N GLY A 20 61.67 30.24 48.06
CA GLY A 20 61.18 31.44 48.73
C GLY A 20 59.67 31.41 48.97
N ILE A 21 59.26 31.55 50.25
CA ILE A 21 57.86 31.56 50.69
C ILE A 21 57.23 32.92 50.40
N ILE A 22 56.05 32.95 49.79
CA ILE A 22 55.17 34.12 49.71
C ILE A 22 53.70 33.68 49.90
N GLU A 23 53.07 34.08 50.99
CA GLU A 23 51.62 34.23 51.07
C GLU A 23 51.18 35.48 50.30
N PRO A 24 49.97 35.48 49.71
CA PRO A 24 49.20 36.71 49.65
C PRO A 24 47.85 36.58 50.37
N GLU A 25 47.58 37.57 51.22
CA GLU A 25 46.33 37.77 51.94
C GLU A 25 45.19 38.28 51.01
N LEU A 26 43.97 38.28 51.53
CA LEU A 26 42.72 38.65 50.86
C LEU A 26 42.72 40.02 50.16
N GLN A 27 42.13 40.08 48.96
CA GLN A 27 41.39 41.28 48.52
C GLN A 27 40.36 41.00 47.42
N LEU A 28 39.13 41.53 47.60
CA LEU A 28 38.13 41.65 46.54
C LEU A 28 38.50 42.78 45.57
N PRO A 29 38.22 42.61 44.27
CA PRO A 29 37.85 43.70 43.37
C PRO A 29 36.32 43.88 43.30
N GLN A 30 35.86 45.11 43.06
CA GLN A 30 34.44 45.43 42.81
C GLN A 30 34.09 45.34 41.31
N ALA A 31 32.80 45.43 40.99
CA ALA A 31 32.21 45.20 39.67
C ALA A 31 32.26 46.42 38.72
N ILE A 32 31.57 46.28 37.55
CA ILE A 32 31.23 47.28 36.52
C ILE A 32 32.34 47.49 35.45
N PRO A 33 32.01 47.66 34.14
CA PRO A 33 30.70 47.67 33.47
C PRO A 33 30.49 46.54 32.42
N THR A 34 29.25 46.43 31.95
CA THR A 34 28.97 46.03 30.55
C THR A 34 27.74 46.83 30.09
N GLU A 35 27.95 47.81 29.22
CA GLU A 35 26.89 48.55 28.52
C GLU A 35 26.33 47.64 27.41
N LEU A 36 25.02 47.45 27.26
CA LEU A 36 23.99 48.41 26.81
C LEU A 36 24.25 48.96 25.40
N GLU A 37 23.72 48.26 24.40
CA GLU A 37 23.19 48.89 23.19
C GLU A 37 22.00 48.07 22.66
N ASN A 38 20.79 48.67 22.73
CA ASN A 38 19.54 48.31 22.01
C ASN A 38 18.41 49.18 22.58
N ASN A 39 18.33 50.43 22.12
CA ASN A 39 17.21 51.33 22.42
C ASN A 39 16.19 51.31 21.27
N GLU A 40 14.94 51.64 21.62
CA GLU A 40 13.96 52.36 20.80
C GLU A 40 13.66 51.89 19.35
N GLU A 41 12.41 51.52 19.11
CA GLU A 41 11.55 52.41 18.31
C GLU A 41 10.07 52.27 18.68
N GLU A 42 9.31 53.36 18.57
CA GLU A 42 7.89 53.48 18.90
C GLU A 42 7.17 54.25 17.78
N ASN A 43 5.88 53.96 17.59
CA ASN A 43 4.90 54.66 16.73
C ASN A 43 4.83 54.27 15.24
N GLY A 44 3.60 54.09 14.78
CA GLY A 44 3.22 53.88 13.38
C GLY A 44 1.70 53.82 13.24
N THR A 45 1.07 54.91 12.82
CA THR A 45 -0.39 55.02 12.61
C THR A 45 -0.65 56.05 11.51
N ILE A 46 -1.82 55.95 10.84
CA ILE A 46 -2.29 56.76 9.68
C ILE A 46 -1.68 56.31 8.33
N GLN A 47 -2.36 56.32 7.17
CA GLN A 47 -3.75 56.02 6.73
C GLN A 47 -3.80 56.15 5.18
N GLN A 48 -4.89 55.71 4.52
CA GLN A 48 -5.25 55.99 3.10
C GLN A 48 -4.32 55.38 2.02
N SER A 49 -4.74 55.07 0.78
CA SER A 49 -6.06 54.92 0.11
C SER A 49 -5.84 54.18 -1.25
N GLN A 50 -6.82 53.67 -2.00
CA GLN A 50 -8.29 53.65 -1.82
C GLN A 50 -8.80 52.18 -1.92
N SER A 51 -9.64 51.64 -2.83
CA SER A 51 -10.45 52.14 -3.96
C SER A 51 -11.81 51.41 -4.01
N GLU A 52 -12.90 52.17 -4.13
CA GLU A 52 -14.20 51.72 -4.65
C GLU A 52 -14.09 51.45 -6.17
N GLU A 53 -15.04 50.87 -6.93
CA GLU A 53 -16.50 50.64 -6.81
C GLU A 53 -16.79 49.16 -7.21
N ASP A 54 -17.71 48.39 -6.61
CA ASP A 54 -19.15 48.53 -6.31
C ASP A 54 -20.11 48.17 -7.47
N SER A 55 -20.96 47.16 -7.23
CA SER A 55 -22.27 46.91 -7.86
C SER A 55 -22.79 45.50 -7.53
N ALA A 56 -23.87 45.43 -6.74
CA ALA A 56 -24.70 44.22 -6.61
C ALA A 56 -26.18 44.61 -6.54
N GLU A 57 -27.08 43.87 -7.21
CA GLU A 57 -28.51 43.94 -6.88
C GLU A 57 -29.32 42.66 -7.15
N ASN A 58 -30.02 42.22 -6.10
CA ASN A 58 -31.42 41.76 -6.03
C ASN A 58 -32.01 40.81 -7.11
N GLY A 59 -32.45 39.62 -6.64
CA GLY A 59 -33.15 38.60 -7.46
C GLY A 59 -34.12 37.69 -6.68
N LYS A 60 -35.16 38.30 -6.08
CA LYS A 60 -36.27 37.71 -5.31
C LYS A 60 -36.89 36.38 -5.81
N ILE A 61 -37.22 35.50 -4.85
CA ILE A 61 -38.46 34.69 -4.71
C ILE A 61 -38.84 33.72 -5.85
N TYR A 62 -38.81 32.41 -5.57
CA TYR A 62 -40.04 31.59 -5.54
C TYR A 62 -39.86 30.31 -4.68
N MET A 63 -40.97 29.82 -4.11
CA MET A 63 -41.10 28.47 -3.54
C MET A 63 -41.89 27.65 -4.55
N ASP A 64 -41.56 26.39 -4.79
CA ASP A 64 -42.58 25.45 -5.21
C ASP A 64 -42.36 24.07 -4.61
N ASP A 65 -43.47 23.39 -4.35
CA ASP A 65 -43.57 22.14 -3.59
C ASP A 65 -44.59 21.23 -4.31
N THR A 66 -44.62 19.94 -4.00
CA THR A 66 -45.54 18.94 -4.59
C THR A 66 -45.20 18.47 -6.02
N PHE A 67 -44.97 17.16 -6.21
CA PHE A 67 -45.94 16.27 -6.88
C PHE A 67 -45.45 14.81 -6.95
N LEU A 68 -45.91 14.01 -5.98
CA LEU A 68 -46.32 12.62 -6.22
C LEU A 68 -47.68 12.66 -6.94
N PRO A 69 -48.06 11.71 -7.84
CA PRO A 69 -48.35 10.36 -7.36
C PRO A 69 -48.27 9.18 -8.37
N SER A 70 -48.64 8.02 -7.82
CA SER A 70 -49.40 6.92 -8.45
C SER A 70 -48.66 5.65 -8.89
N LYS A 71 -49.09 4.55 -8.28
CA LYS A 71 -48.93 3.17 -8.75
C LYS A 71 -49.90 2.89 -9.90
N SER A 72 -49.57 1.89 -10.71
CA SER A 72 -50.57 0.96 -11.25
C SER A 72 -50.05 -0.49 -11.10
N GLN A 73 -50.97 -1.45 -11.06
CA GLN A 73 -50.73 -2.90 -11.03
C GLN A 73 -51.35 -3.54 -12.28
N VAL A 74 -51.31 -4.88 -12.36
CA VAL A 74 -52.10 -5.75 -13.25
C VAL A 74 -51.46 -5.91 -14.65
N GLU A 75 -51.28 -7.11 -15.23
CA GLU A 75 -51.72 -8.46 -14.85
C GLU A 75 -50.63 -9.54 -15.07
N GLU A 76 -50.92 -10.79 -14.69
CA GLU A 76 -50.07 -11.96 -14.93
C GLU A 76 -50.14 -12.48 -16.38
N THR A 77 -49.06 -13.13 -16.84
CA THR A 77 -49.21 -14.40 -17.58
C THR A 77 -47.99 -15.28 -17.31
N GLN A 78 -48.20 -16.56 -17.04
CA GLN A 78 -47.11 -17.52 -16.83
C GLN A 78 -46.74 -18.19 -18.14
N ASP A 79 -45.45 -18.43 -18.34
CA ASP A 79 -44.99 -19.75 -18.77
C ASP A 79 -43.52 -19.98 -18.36
N SER A 80 -43.14 -21.25 -18.23
CA SER A 80 -41.77 -21.71 -17.96
C SER A 80 -41.55 -22.98 -18.80
N PRO A 81 -40.32 -23.29 -19.26
CA PRO A 81 -39.50 -24.17 -18.40
C PRO A 81 -37.96 -24.14 -18.62
N THR A 82 -37.27 -24.93 -17.78
CA THR A 82 -35.98 -25.61 -18.03
C THR A 82 -34.67 -24.86 -17.76
N THR A 83 -34.07 -25.17 -16.60
CA THR A 83 -32.62 -25.06 -16.36
C THR A 83 -31.87 -26.21 -17.05
N PRO A 84 -30.55 -26.08 -17.31
CA PRO A 84 -29.63 -26.80 -16.42
C PRO A 84 -28.44 -25.96 -15.92
N SER A 85 -27.72 -26.50 -14.94
CA SER A 85 -26.72 -25.80 -14.13
C SER A 85 -25.29 -26.33 -14.33
N PHE A 86 -24.31 -25.42 -14.32
CA PHE A 86 -22.90 -25.65 -13.93
C PHE A 86 -22.28 -24.26 -13.63
N VAL A 87 -22.23 -23.77 -12.39
CA VAL A 87 -21.38 -24.16 -11.24
C VAL A 87 -19.90 -23.83 -11.45
N SER A 88 -19.48 -22.71 -10.84
CA SER A 88 -18.07 -22.38 -10.53
C SER A 88 -17.81 -22.62 -9.03
N PRO A 89 -16.64 -23.15 -8.63
CA PRO A 89 -16.35 -23.43 -7.23
C PRO A 89 -15.62 -22.28 -6.52
N SER A 90 -16.15 -21.85 -5.37
CA SER A 90 -15.42 -21.08 -4.36
C SER A 90 -15.20 -21.97 -3.14
N ALA A 91 -13.96 -22.06 -2.64
CA ALA A 91 -13.60 -22.96 -1.53
C ALA A 91 -13.32 -22.18 -0.24
N GLU A 92 -14.24 -22.27 0.72
CA GLU A 92 -14.09 -21.77 2.09
C GLU A 92 -13.37 -22.83 2.95
N ILE A 93 -12.28 -22.46 3.63
CA ILE A 93 -11.48 -23.41 4.43
C ILE A 93 -11.78 -23.24 5.92
N VAL A 94 -12.48 -24.23 6.47
CA VAL A 94 -12.82 -24.34 7.90
C VAL A 94 -11.67 -24.99 8.69
N LEU A 95 -11.28 -24.39 9.81
CA LEU A 95 -10.30 -24.97 10.74
C LEU A 95 -10.93 -26.03 11.65
N PRO A 96 -10.32 -27.22 11.84
CA PRO A 96 -10.88 -28.29 12.65
C PRO A 96 -10.64 -28.09 14.16
N ARG A 97 -11.60 -28.55 14.96
CA ARG A 97 -11.59 -28.48 16.44
C ARG A 97 -11.61 -29.90 17.01
N VAL A 98 -10.62 -30.27 17.84
CA VAL A 98 -10.52 -31.61 18.43
C VAL A 98 -10.59 -31.54 19.96
N ASN A 99 -11.45 -32.38 20.56
CA ASN A 99 -11.57 -32.59 22.00
C ASN A 99 -11.29 -34.08 22.33
N THR A 100 -10.47 -34.35 23.34
CA THR A 100 -10.40 -35.64 24.06
C THR A 100 -10.30 -35.39 25.57
N LYS A 101 -10.77 -36.31 26.41
CA LYS A 101 -11.30 -35.98 27.75
C LYS A 101 -11.16 -37.15 28.76
N TYR A 102 -10.74 -36.83 29.99
CA TYR A 102 -10.61 -37.75 31.17
C TYR A 102 -9.55 -38.88 31.00
N GLU A 103 -9.03 -39.56 32.03
CA GLU A 103 -9.22 -39.60 33.51
C GLU A 103 -7.82 -39.41 34.20
N ALA A 104 -7.57 -38.91 35.42
CA ALA A 104 -8.30 -38.69 36.69
C ALA A 104 -8.02 -39.73 37.81
N GLU A 105 -6.99 -39.50 38.65
CA GLU A 105 -6.95 -40.02 40.05
C GLU A 105 -5.92 -39.29 40.96
N GLY A 106 -6.37 -38.87 42.16
CA GLY A 106 -5.62 -38.64 43.43
C GLY A 106 -4.40 -37.66 43.52
N THR A 107 -4.17 -36.91 44.62
CA THR A 107 -4.89 -36.74 45.90
C THR A 107 -4.41 -35.47 46.65
N THR A 108 -5.30 -34.88 47.47
CA THR A 108 -5.08 -33.82 48.50
C THR A 108 -4.72 -32.36 48.15
N ARG A 109 -5.64 -31.47 48.58
CA ARG A 109 -5.45 -30.20 49.33
C ARG A 109 -4.95 -28.93 48.60
N ASN A 110 -5.90 -27.98 48.54
CA ASN A 110 -5.76 -26.53 48.65
C ASN A 110 -5.05 -25.76 47.51
N ALA A 111 -5.85 -25.09 46.68
CA ALA A 111 -5.44 -23.95 45.88
C ALA A 111 -6.41 -22.78 46.13
N VAL A 112 -5.89 -21.59 46.42
CA VAL A 112 -6.64 -20.34 46.64
C VAL A 112 -6.16 -19.32 45.61
N SER A 113 -7.08 -18.53 45.05
CA SER A 113 -6.73 -17.47 44.11
C SER A 113 -5.84 -16.42 44.79
N PRO A 114 -4.70 -16.01 44.18
CA PRO A 114 -3.83 -14.98 44.75
C PRO A 114 -4.54 -13.63 44.75
N ARG A 115 -5.06 -13.23 45.92
CA ARG A 115 -5.51 -11.88 46.23
C ARG A 115 -4.65 -11.41 47.41
N PRO A 116 -3.82 -10.36 47.27
CA PRO A 116 -2.94 -9.95 48.36
C PRO A 116 -3.77 -9.36 49.51
N LEU A 117 -3.91 -10.13 50.57
CA LEU A 117 -4.22 -9.62 51.90
C LEU A 117 -2.89 -9.36 52.61
N TYR A 118 -2.75 -8.20 53.24
CA TYR A 118 -2.68 -8.17 54.70
C TYR A 118 -3.17 -6.82 55.22
N SER A 119 -3.98 -6.90 56.27
CA SER A 119 -4.25 -5.81 57.21
C SER A 119 -3.98 -6.37 58.60
N PRO A 120 -3.58 -5.52 59.55
CA PRO A 120 -4.32 -5.55 60.81
C PRO A 120 -4.95 -4.20 61.17
N ARG A 121 -5.94 -4.28 62.06
CA ARG A 121 -6.80 -3.21 62.59
C ARG A 121 -5.96 -2.09 63.24
N SER A 122 -6.28 -0.78 63.16
CA SER A 122 -7.57 -0.06 63.14
C SER A 122 -8.24 0.15 64.52
N ILE A 123 -8.10 1.39 65.02
CA ILE A 123 -8.98 2.23 65.87
C ILE A 123 -8.34 3.64 65.74
N GLY A 124 -9.04 4.76 65.53
CA GLY A 124 -10.46 5.01 65.24
C GLY A 124 -10.62 6.40 64.58
N SER A 125 -11.84 6.76 64.17
CA SER A 125 -12.13 8.06 63.50
C SER A 125 -12.16 9.23 64.49
N PRO A 126 -11.91 10.49 64.03
CA PRO A 126 -13.09 11.32 63.77
C PRO A 126 -13.00 12.29 62.57
N ARG A 127 -14.16 12.48 61.92
CA ARG A 127 -14.70 13.70 61.27
C ARG A 127 -13.95 14.35 60.09
N ALA A 128 -14.75 14.79 59.11
CA ALA A 128 -14.35 15.72 58.07
C ALA A 128 -14.35 17.18 58.56
N LEU A 129 -13.46 17.97 57.98
CA LEU A 129 -13.51 19.44 57.89
C LEU A 129 -13.34 19.75 56.38
N LEU A 130 -14.31 20.33 55.68
CA LEU A 130 -14.68 21.75 55.69
C LEU A 130 -13.54 22.66 55.21
N SER A 131 -13.68 23.14 53.96
CA SER A 131 -12.79 24.12 53.34
C SER A 131 -12.81 25.45 54.10
N PRO A 132 -11.66 26.02 54.48
CA PRO A 132 -11.59 27.39 54.97
C PRO A 132 -11.84 28.38 53.83
N ARG A 133 -12.84 29.25 53.97
CA ARG A 133 -13.00 30.44 53.09
C ARG A 133 -13.36 31.70 53.89
N PHE A 134 -12.44 32.11 54.75
CA PHE A 134 -12.23 33.54 55.00
C PHE A 134 -11.82 34.22 53.68
N ALA A 135 -11.98 35.52 53.44
CA ALA A 135 -12.90 36.57 53.92
C ALA A 135 -12.60 37.77 52.99
N GLY A 136 -13.42 38.79 52.77
CA GLY A 136 -14.72 39.20 53.30
C GLY A 136 -14.96 40.64 52.82
N SER A 137 -16.12 41.24 53.07
CA SER A 137 -16.33 42.69 52.85
C SER A 137 -17.23 43.25 53.95
N SER A 138 -16.94 44.47 54.40
CA SER A 138 -17.29 44.93 55.75
C SER A 138 -18.32 46.07 55.78
N SER A 139 -19.48 45.76 56.37
CA SER A 139 -20.32 46.71 57.12
C SER A 139 -21.01 47.82 56.27
N PRO A 140 -22.02 48.56 56.81
CA PRO A 140 -21.85 49.48 57.95
C PRO A 140 -23.00 49.43 59.00
N LEU A 141 -22.83 50.23 60.06
CA LEU A 141 -23.78 50.60 61.13
C LEU A 141 -24.24 49.50 62.13
N SER A 142 -24.79 49.82 63.31
CA SER A 142 -24.48 50.88 64.31
C SER A 142 -25.39 50.70 65.54
N ASN A 143 -24.84 50.91 66.76
CA ASN A 143 -25.50 51.30 68.03
C ASN A 143 -26.92 50.80 68.41
N GLY A 144 -27.09 50.27 69.64
CA GLY A 144 -28.39 50.36 70.34
C GLY A 144 -28.71 49.35 71.45
N THR A 145 -28.30 49.63 72.68
CA THR A 145 -28.98 49.19 73.93
C THR A 145 -30.48 49.59 73.94
N PRO A 146 -31.42 48.95 74.70
CA PRO A 146 -31.18 48.42 76.07
C PRO A 146 -31.97 47.16 76.56
N ILE A 147 -31.57 46.65 77.74
CA ILE A 147 -32.38 46.11 78.87
C ILE A 147 -33.40 44.95 78.64
N SER A 148 -33.04 43.78 79.18
CA SER A 148 -33.78 42.89 80.10
C SER A 148 -35.29 42.61 79.96
N MET A 149 -35.63 41.35 79.63
CA MET A 149 -36.66 40.47 80.24
C MET A 149 -36.33 39.05 79.70
N ASP A 150 -35.97 37.99 80.45
CA ASP A 150 -36.29 37.49 81.80
C ASP A 150 -37.60 36.70 81.93
N SER A 151 -37.50 35.53 82.59
CA SER A 151 -38.53 34.56 83.00
C SER A 151 -39.25 33.69 81.93
N PHE A 152 -39.84 32.60 82.47
CA PHE A 152 -40.75 31.60 81.89
C PHE A 152 -40.14 30.60 80.87
N ARG A 153 -39.75 29.37 81.28
CA ARG A 153 -40.56 28.20 81.73
C ARG A 153 -41.60 27.69 80.73
N ASP A 154 -41.35 26.46 80.27
CA ASP A 154 -42.24 25.42 79.74
C ASP A 154 -43.75 25.72 79.70
N SER A 155 -44.29 25.83 78.48
CA SER A 155 -45.68 25.48 78.18
C SER A 155 -45.81 24.99 76.74
N ILE A 156 -46.64 23.96 76.53
CA ILE A 156 -47.00 23.44 75.20
C ILE A 156 -48.50 23.68 75.05
N ASP A 157 -48.89 24.50 74.07
CA ASP A 157 -50.29 24.71 73.71
C ASP A 157 -50.74 23.64 72.70
N THR A 158 -52.01 23.22 72.79
CA THR A 158 -52.60 22.10 72.04
C THR A 158 -54.04 22.38 71.57
N ALA A 159 -54.35 23.64 71.24
CA ALA A 159 -55.61 24.01 70.58
C ALA A 159 -55.70 23.50 69.11
N SER A 160 -56.93 23.25 68.63
CA SER A 160 -57.22 22.77 67.26
C SER A 160 -58.09 23.77 66.47
N PRO A 161 -58.06 23.74 65.11
CA PRO A 161 -58.61 24.78 64.25
C PRO A 161 -60.11 24.62 63.93
N PHE A 162 -60.74 25.66 63.36
CA PHE A 162 -61.68 25.69 62.19
C PHE A 162 -62.50 27.01 62.19
N GLU A 163 -62.48 27.82 61.11
CA GLU A 163 -63.46 28.92 60.92
C GLU A 163 -63.95 29.11 59.46
N SER A 164 -65.11 29.77 59.35
CA SER A 164 -66.12 29.89 58.27
C SER A 164 -65.71 30.07 56.78
N VAL A 165 -66.57 29.55 55.89
CA VAL A 165 -66.48 29.60 54.41
C VAL A 165 -66.73 30.99 53.80
N LYS A 166 -67.37 31.93 54.52
CA LYS A 166 -67.90 33.18 53.92
C LYS A 166 -66.82 34.09 53.30
N GLU A 167 -65.58 34.01 53.76
CA GLU A 167 -64.45 34.79 53.24
C GLU A 167 -64.06 34.39 51.80
N ALA A 168 -64.26 33.12 51.42
CA ALA A 168 -63.82 32.59 50.13
C ALA A 168 -64.46 33.31 48.94
N VAL A 169 -65.74 33.68 49.03
CA VAL A 169 -66.47 34.33 47.93
C VAL A 169 -65.99 35.78 47.71
N SER A 170 -65.51 36.46 48.75
CA SER A 170 -64.95 37.81 48.61
C SER A 170 -63.64 37.84 47.82
N LYS A 171 -62.93 36.70 47.76
CA LYS A 171 -61.63 36.59 47.07
C LYS A 171 -61.74 36.45 45.55
N PHE A 172 -62.97 36.38 45.00
CA PHE A 172 -63.24 36.26 43.56
C PHE A 172 -63.98 37.46 42.93
N GLY A 173 -63.97 38.64 43.58
CA GLY A 173 -64.14 39.95 42.94
C GLY A 173 -65.36 40.17 42.06
N GLY A 174 -66.54 40.41 42.66
CA GLY A 174 -67.80 40.61 41.92
C GLY A 174 -67.89 41.92 41.10
N ILE A 175 -68.51 41.80 39.93
CA ILE A 175 -69.06 42.87 39.04
C ILE A 175 -68.22 44.17 39.00
N THR A 176 -67.22 44.22 38.11
CA THR A 176 -66.43 45.43 37.83
C THR A 176 -66.49 45.77 36.33
N ASP A 177 -66.45 47.07 35.98
CA ASP A 177 -66.59 47.53 34.59
C ASP A 177 -65.43 47.01 33.70
N TRP A 178 -65.78 46.07 32.82
CA TRP A 178 -64.84 45.32 32.00
C TRP A 178 -64.04 46.19 31.03
N LYS A 179 -64.58 47.34 30.59
CA LYS A 179 -63.89 48.21 29.63
C LYS A 179 -62.78 49.02 30.31
N ALA A 180 -63.07 49.56 31.49
CA ALA A 180 -62.05 50.20 32.33
C ALA A 180 -61.00 49.19 32.81
N HIS A 181 -61.42 47.98 33.18
CA HIS A 181 -60.50 46.89 33.51
C HIS A 181 -59.59 46.52 32.32
N ARG A 182 -60.15 46.38 31.10
CA ARG A 182 -59.39 46.07 29.89
C ARG A 182 -58.37 47.16 29.54
N MET A 183 -58.69 48.44 29.71
CA MET A 183 -57.72 49.52 29.50
C MET A 183 -56.58 49.44 30.52
N LYS A 184 -56.90 49.27 31.80
CA LYS A 184 -55.91 49.13 32.88
C LYS A 184 -55.06 47.86 32.75
N VAL A 185 -55.57 46.81 32.11
CA VAL A 185 -54.81 45.61 31.74
C VAL A 185 -53.91 45.86 30.54
N LEU A 186 -54.32 46.65 29.55
CA LEU A 186 -53.46 47.07 28.43
C LEU A 186 -52.35 48.02 28.87
N GLU A 187 -52.63 49.01 29.71
CA GLU A 187 -51.63 49.90 30.30
C GLU A 187 -50.59 49.11 31.11
N ARG A 188 -51.05 48.16 31.94
CA ARG A 188 -50.17 47.23 32.67
C ARG A 188 -49.39 46.30 31.75
N ARG A 189 -49.99 45.82 30.66
CA ARG A 189 -49.29 45.02 29.65
C ARG A 189 -48.16 45.85 29.05
N ASN A 190 -48.46 47.03 28.50
CA ASN A 190 -47.47 47.90 27.87
C ASN A 190 -46.34 48.29 28.84
N PHE A 191 -46.65 48.51 30.13
CA PHE A 191 -45.64 48.72 31.16
C PHE A 191 -44.78 47.48 31.39
N VAL A 192 -45.37 46.29 31.55
CA VAL A 192 -44.63 45.03 31.72
C VAL A 192 -43.81 44.67 30.47
N GLU A 193 -44.31 45.00 29.28
CA GLU A 193 -43.62 44.78 28.00
C GLU A 193 -42.42 45.74 27.89
N GLN A 194 -42.57 47.03 28.27
CA GLN A 194 -41.46 47.98 28.36
C GLN A 194 -40.41 47.62 29.45
N GLU A 195 -40.83 47.13 30.61
CA GLU A 195 -39.90 46.66 31.64
C GLU A 195 -39.20 45.36 31.22
N LEU A 196 -39.89 44.48 30.48
CA LEU A 196 -39.30 43.28 29.89
C LEU A 196 -38.26 43.63 28.82
N ASP A 197 -38.55 44.60 27.94
CA ASP A 197 -37.59 45.10 26.94
C ASP A 197 -36.32 45.62 27.62
N LYS A 198 -36.44 46.46 28.66
CA LYS A 198 -35.29 46.94 29.46
C LYS A 198 -34.50 45.79 30.09
N ILE A 199 -35.18 44.83 30.72
CA ILE A 199 -34.53 43.65 31.31
C ILE A 199 -33.79 42.86 30.21
N GLN A 200 -34.34 42.78 29.00
CA GLN A 200 -33.73 42.07 27.88
C GLN A 200 -32.55 42.85 27.24
N GLU A 201 -32.52 44.18 27.35
CA GLU A 201 -31.34 45.02 27.08
C GLU A 201 -30.27 44.92 28.19
N GLU A 202 -30.66 44.83 29.47
CA GLU A 202 -29.73 44.72 30.61
C GLU A 202 -29.11 43.32 30.76
N ILE A 203 -29.82 42.24 30.42
CA ILE A 203 -29.33 40.85 30.49
C ILE A 203 -27.97 40.64 29.79
N PRO A 204 -27.73 41.07 28.52
CA PRO A 204 -26.42 40.93 27.89
C PRO A 204 -25.33 41.76 28.57
N GLU A 205 -25.65 42.93 29.14
CA GLU A 205 -24.67 43.67 29.94
C GLU A 205 -24.28 42.92 31.22
N TYR A 206 -25.26 42.41 31.98
CA TYR A 206 -24.97 41.64 33.19
C TYR A 206 -24.25 40.32 32.88
N LYS A 207 -24.56 39.68 31.76
CA LYS A 207 -23.83 38.51 31.26
C LYS A 207 -22.37 38.86 30.97
N LYS A 208 -22.09 39.92 30.21
CA LYS A 208 -20.72 40.39 29.92
C LYS A 208 -19.96 40.82 31.19
N LYS A 209 -20.64 41.46 32.15
CA LYS A 209 -20.07 41.80 33.47
C LYS A 209 -19.73 40.55 34.29
N SER A 210 -20.58 39.52 34.24
CA SER A 210 -20.33 38.22 34.89
C SER A 210 -19.14 37.50 34.25
N GLU A 211 -19.08 37.41 32.92
CA GLU A 211 -17.97 36.79 32.17
C GLU A 211 -16.63 37.47 32.50
N MET A 212 -16.60 38.80 32.54
CA MET A 212 -15.40 39.56 32.94
C MET A 212 -14.96 39.26 34.38
N VAL A 213 -15.91 39.14 35.32
CA VAL A 213 -15.63 38.78 36.72
C VAL A 213 -15.16 37.33 36.84
N GLU A 214 -15.70 36.41 36.03
CA GLU A 214 -15.27 35.01 36.01
C GLU A 214 -13.86 34.84 35.42
N MET A 215 -13.52 35.58 34.36
CA MET A 215 -12.16 35.62 33.81
C MET A 215 -11.15 36.24 34.80
N SER A 216 -11.50 37.36 35.44
CA SER A 216 -10.65 37.97 36.48
C SER A 216 -10.44 37.04 37.68
N LYS A 217 -11.49 36.33 38.11
CA LYS A 217 -11.44 35.27 39.13
C LYS A 217 -10.57 34.09 38.70
N MET A 218 -10.58 33.70 37.42
CA MET A 218 -9.75 32.62 36.89
C MET A 218 -8.27 32.96 37.00
N LEU A 219 -7.88 34.16 36.52
CA LEU A 219 -6.51 34.67 36.63
C LEU A 219 -6.04 34.75 38.10
N ALA A 220 -6.90 35.24 39.00
CA ALA A 220 -6.59 35.32 40.43
C ALA A 220 -6.49 33.93 41.12
N VAL A 221 -7.10 32.88 40.54
CA VAL A 221 -6.90 31.48 41.00
C VAL A 221 -5.60 30.92 40.45
N GLU A 222 -5.25 31.19 39.19
CA GLU A 222 -3.97 30.77 38.60
C GLU A 222 -2.76 31.43 39.31
N GLU A 223 -2.86 32.71 39.67
CA GLU A 223 -1.88 33.42 40.49
C GLU A 223 -1.80 32.85 41.92
N LEU A 224 -2.93 32.47 42.51
CA LEU A 224 -2.94 31.79 43.82
C LEU A 224 -2.32 30.39 43.74
N GLU A 225 -2.48 29.67 42.64
CA GLU A 225 -1.89 28.34 42.42
C GLU A 225 -0.40 28.41 42.04
N SER A 226 0.06 29.47 41.37
CA SER A 226 1.49 29.70 41.11
C SER A 226 2.22 30.14 42.38
N THR A 227 1.67 31.09 43.14
CA THR A 227 2.23 31.51 44.44
C THR A 227 2.19 30.39 45.47
N LYS A 228 1.14 29.55 45.50
CA LYS A 228 1.10 28.34 46.35
C LYS A 228 2.22 27.36 45.99
N ARG A 229 2.46 27.09 44.70
CA ARG A 229 3.57 26.22 44.25
C ARG A 229 4.92 26.79 44.67
N LEU A 230 5.14 28.10 44.48
CA LEU A 230 6.36 28.78 44.92
C LEU A 230 6.55 28.70 46.45
N ILE A 231 5.48 28.82 47.25
CA ILE A 231 5.53 28.65 48.70
C ILE A 231 5.86 27.20 49.10
N GLU A 232 5.38 26.21 48.35
CA GLU A 232 5.68 24.80 48.59
C GLU A 232 7.14 24.45 48.19
N GLU A 233 7.65 25.01 47.09
CA GLU A 233 9.06 24.93 46.69
C GLU A 233 9.99 25.62 47.70
N LEU A 234 9.67 26.86 48.12
CA LEU A 234 10.46 27.58 49.13
C LEU A 234 10.46 26.88 50.50
N LYS A 235 9.38 26.19 50.86
CA LYS A 235 9.34 25.34 52.07
C LYS A 235 10.23 24.12 51.94
N LEU A 236 10.22 23.43 50.80
CA LEU A 236 11.10 22.28 50.56
C LEU A 236 12.58 22.71 50.55
N ASN A 237 12.88 23.88 49.98
CA ASN A 237 14.22 24.47 50.02
C ASN A 237 14.64 24.90 51.44
N LEU A 238 13.71 25.41 52.26
CA LEU A 238 13.95 25.70 53.67
C LEU A 238 14.19 24.43 54.49
N GLU A 239 13.34 23.41 54.36
CA GLU A 239 13.50 22.11 55.04
C GLU A 239 14.82 21.44 54.65
N LYS A 240 15.18 21.48 53.36
CA LYS A 240 16.50 21.05 52.89
C LYS A 240 17.62 21.83 53.59
N ALA A 241 17.56 23.16 53.59
CA ALA A 241 18.57 24.01 54.23
C ALA A 241 18.67 23.77 55.75
N GLU A 242 17.56 23.51 56.44
CA GLU A 242 17.55 23.15 57.86
C GLU A 242 18.19 21.76 58.10
N THR A 243 17.96 20.78 57.22
CA THR A 243 18.64 19.47 57.32
C THR A 243 20.13 19.57 56.98
N GLU A 244 20.51 20.43 56.03
CA GLU A 244 21.90 20.69 55.65
C GLU A 244 22.65 21.45 56.76
N GLU A 245 21.98 22.40 57.44
CA GLU A 245 22.51 23.08 58.62
C GLU A 245 22.64 22.12 59.83
N GLN A 246 21.69 21.19 60.01
CA GLN A 246 21.79 20.14 61.05
C GLN A 246 22.93 19.15 60.76
N GLN A 247 23.13 18.77 59.51
CA GLN A 247 24.27 17.95 59.09
C GLN A 247 25.59 18.69 59.33
N ALA A 248 25.71 19.93 58.88
CA ALA A 248 26.89 20.77 59.11
C ALA A 248 27.17 21.03 60.60
N LYS A 249 26.14 21.10 61.46
CA LYS A 249 26.29 21.13 62.93
C LYS A 249 26.86 19.82 63.47
N GLN A 250 26.34 18.66 63.06
CA GLN A 250 26.89 17.36 63.47
C GLN A 250 28.33 17.17 62.99
N ASP A 251 28.64 17.57 61.76
CA ASP A 251 30.00 17.51 61.22
C ASP A 251 30.94 18.51 61.90
N SER A 252 30.45 19.68 62.32
CA SER A 252 31.19 20.66 63.12
C SER A 252 31.46 20.15 64.55
N GLU A 253 30.49 19.49 65.19
CA GLU A 253 30.68 18.83 66.48
C GLU A 253 31.66 17.65 66.38
N LEU A 254 31.58 16.85 65.31
CA LEU A 254 32.53 15.77 65.03
C LEU A 254 33.95 16.30 64.75
N ALA A 255 34.08 17.39 64.00
CA ALA A 255 35.35 18.06 63.77
C ALA A 255 35.93 18.64 65.07
N LYS A 256 35.09 19.25 65.92
CA LYS A 256 35.49 19.77 67.23
C LYS A 256 35.91 18.65 68.19
N LEU A 257 35.22 17.52 68.18
CA LEU A 257 35.63 16.32 68.93
C LEU A 257 36.96 15.77 68.42
N ARG A 258 37.20 15.74 67.10
CA ARG A 258 38.52 15.37 66.55
C ARG A 258 39.63 16.36 66.91
N VAL A 259 39.36 17.67 66.91
CA VAL A 259 40.33 18.67 67.39
C VAL A 259 40.64 18.45 68.87
N GLN A 260 39.63 18.18 69.70
CA GLN A 260 39.82 17.89 71.13
C GLN A 260 40.54 16.55 71.38
N GLU A 261 40.28 15.52 70.55
CA GLU A 261 40.99 14.23 70.54
C GLU A 261 42.45 14.43 70.10
N MET A 262 42.72 15.28 69.12
CA MET A 262 44.06 15.66 68.71
C MET A 262 44.78 16.46 69.81
N GLU A 263 44.14 17.44 70.44
CA GLU A 263 44.71 18.20 71.56
C GLU A 263 45.08 17.29 72.75
N GLN A 264 44.28 16.24 73.00
CA GLN A 264 44.58 15.23 74.03
C GLN A 264 45.67 14.24 73.58
N GLY A 265 45.63 13.77 72.33
CA GLY A 265 46.62 12.84 71.76
C GLY A 265 47.99 13.45 71.47
N ILE A 266 48.08 14.77 71.33
CA ILE A 266 49.33 15.54 71.18
C ILE A 266 50.22 15.42 72.43
N ALA A 267 49.65 15.11 73.60
CA ALA A 267 50.42 14.96 74.83
C ALA A 267 51.40 13.77 74.82
N ASP A 268 50.98 12.59 74.33
CA ASP A 268 51.71 11.33 74.53
C ASP A 268 51.97 10.48 73.25
N GLU A 269 51.16 10.56 72.18
CA GLU A 269 51.19 9.57 71.06
C GLU A 269 51.33 10.23 69.65
N ALA A 270 51.78 11.49 69.61
CA ALA A 270 51.55 12.42 68.50
C ALA A 270 52.12 12.08 67.10
N SER A 271 53.02 11.11 66.94
CA SER A 271 53.86 10.97 65.72
C SER A 271 53.59 9.75 64.82
N VAL A 272 52.94 8.70 65.33
CA VAL A 272 52.72 7.44 64.58
C VAL A 272 51.26 7.31 64.13
N ALA A 273 50.31 7.45 65.05
CA ALA A 273 48.88 7.37 64.75
C ALA A 273 48.43 8.47 63.76
N SER A 274 48.96 9.68 63.90
CA SER A 274 48.73 10.82 63.00
C SER A 274 49.18 10.55 61.57
N LYS A 275 50.37 9.94 61.38
CA LYS A 275 50.87 9.55 60.06
C LYS A 275 50.05 8.41 59.45
N ALA A 276 49.69 7.40 60.23
CA ALA A 276 48.85 6.29 59.76
C ALA A 276 47.46 6.76 59.30
N GLN A 277 46.83 7.70 60.01
CA GLN A 277 45.56 8.29 59.56
C GLN A 277 45.73 9.16 58.31
N LEU A 278 46.83 9.92 58.18
CA LEU A 278 47.14 10.69 56.97
C LEU A 278 47.35 9.79 55.75
N GLU A 279 48.10 8.69 55.90
CA GLU A 279 48.33 7.68 54.85
C GLU A 279 47.01 7.02 54.40
N VAL A 280 46.15 6.65 55.35
CA VAL A 280 44.81 6.10 55.06
C VAL A 280 43.89 7.14 54.39
N ALA A 281 43.99 8.42 54.74
CA ALA A 281 43.26 9.48 54.07
C ALA A 281 43.76 9.72 52.63
N GLN A 282 45.07 9.72 52.43
CA GLN A 282 45.70 9.81 51.10
C GLN A 282 45.30 8.62 50.21
N ALA A 283 45.35 7.39 50.72
CA ALA A 283 44.95 6.20 49.98
C ALA A 283 43.47 6.26 49.53
N ARG A 284 42.56 6.73 50.40
CA ARG A 284 41.15 6.95 50.04
C ARG A 284 40.96 8.04 48.99
N HIS A 285 41.70 9.13 49.09
CA HIS A 285 41.67 10.22 48.10
C HIS A 285 42.18 9.75 46.73
N THR A 286 43.25 8.96 46.69
CA THR A 286 43.74 8.34 45.45
C THR A 286 42.73 7.36 44.84
N SER A 287 42.06 6.54 45.67
CA SER A 287 40.96 5.66 45.20
C SER A 287 39.84 6.48 44.56
N ALA A 288 39.33 7.49 45.27
CA ALA A 288 38.25 8.35 44.81
C ALA A 288 38.61 9.13 43.53
N ILE A 289 39.88 9.53 43.34
CA ILE A 289 40.34 10.11 42.07
C ILE A 289 40.29 9.06 40.95
N SER A 290 40.83 7.86 41.15
CA SER A 290 40.80 6.81 40.11
C SER A 290 39.37 6.35 39.76
N GLU A 291 38.45 6.36 40.73
CA GLU A 291 37.02 6.10 40.52
C GLU A 291 36.36 7.24 39.72
N LEU A 292 36.68 8.51 40.03
CA LEU A 292 36.20 9.67 39.28
C LEU A 292 36.77 9.73 37.85
N GLU A 293 38.02 9.31 37.65
CA GLU A 293 38.65 9.18 36.34
C GLU A 293 37.97 8.08 35.50
N SER A 294 37.69 6.90 36.09
CA SER A 294 36.90 5.84 35.43
C SER A 294 35.51 6.33 35.00
N VAL A 295 34.76 6.95 35.92
CA VAL A 295 33.40 7.47 35.62
C VAL A 295 33.43 8.57 34.56
N LYS A 296 34.51 9.36 34.48
CA LYS A 296 34.71 10.37 33.44
C LYS A 296 35.02 9.74 32.08
N GLU A 297 35.83 8.68 32.03
CA GLU A 297 36.08 7.91 30.80
C GLU A 297 34.81 7.22 30.31
N GLU A 298 34.05 6.57 31.22
CA GLU A 298 32.73 5.98 30.94
C GLU A 298 31.75 7.03 30.37
N LEU A 299 31.63 8.19 31.00
CA LEU A 299 30.77 9.28 30.52
C LEU A 299 31.20 9.80 29.14
N GLN A 300 32.51 9.90 28.88
CA GLN A 300 33.03 10.28 27.56
C GLN A 300 32.73 9.21 26.50
N THR A 301 32.81 7.92 26.84
CA THR A 301 32.41 6.85 25.91
C THR A 301 30.91 6.87 25.61
N LEU A 302 30.06 7.04 26.64
CA LEU A 302 28.61 7.13 26.48
C LEU A 302 28.19 8.36 25.66
N GLN A 303 28.89 9.49 25.81
CA GLN A 303 28.68 10.67 24.96
C GLN A 303 29.05 10.38 23.49
N ASN A 304 30.17 9.69 23.24
CA ASN A 304 30.58 9.32 21.88
C ASN A 304 29.59 8.32 21.24
N GLU A 305 29.05 7.38 22.03
CA GLU A 305 28.02 6.44 21.60
C GLU A 305 26.69 7.13 21.29
N TYR A 306 26.25 8.07 22.14
CA TYR A 306 25.08 8.90 21.89
C TYR A 306 25.25 9.73 20.61
N ASP A 307 26.40 10.38 20.43
CA ASP A 307 26.72 11.15 19.23
C ASP A 307 26.78 10.27 17.96
N ALA A 308 27.12 8.98 18.07
CA ALA A 308 27.02 8.03 16.96
C ALA A 308 25.56 7.64 16.68
N LEU A 309 24.81 7.28 17.73
CA LEU A 309 23.40 6.89 17.63
C LEU A 309 22.51 8.00 17.05
N VAL A 310 22.77 9.28 17.38
CA VAL A 310 22.08 10.42 16.77
C VAL A 310 22.33 10.48 15.26
N LYS A 311 23.57 10.31 14.80
CA LYS A 311 23.92 10.31 13.37
C LYS A 311 23.27 9.13 12.63
N GLU A 312 23.22 7.95 13.24
CA GLU A 312 22.48 6.79 12.72
C GLU A 312 20.98 7.07 12.65
N LYS A 313 20.41 7.71 13.68
CA LYS A 313 19.01 8.15 13.71
C LYS A 313 18.69 9.12 12.58
N ASP A 314 19.56 10.07 12.29
CA ASP A 314 19.39 11.06 11.21
C ASP A 314 19.51 10.45 9.81
N LEU A 315 20.40 9.45 9.63
CA LEU A 315 20.51 8.69 8.40
C LEU A 315 19.24 7.86 8.16
N ALA A 316 18.79 7.11 9.16
CA ALA A 316 17.55 6.31 9.08
C ALA A 316 16.28 7.17 8.88
N VAL A 317 16.29 8.45 9.27
CA VAL A 317 15.21 9.40 8.94
C VAL A 317 15.24 9.75 7.45
N LYS A 318 16.41 10.07 6.89
CA LYS A 318 16.55 10.39 5.46
C LYS A 318 16.18 9.21 4.57
N GLU A 319 16.63 8.00 4.90
CA GLU A 319 16.25 6.78 4.19
C GLU A 319 14.72 6.54 4.23
N ALA A 320 14.07 6.83 5.36
CA ALA A 320 12.61 6.77 5.48
C ALA A 320 11.89 7.87 4.69
N GLU A 321 12.43 9.09 4.63
CA GLU A 321 11.91 10.19 3.81
C GLU A 321 12.01 9.88 2.31
N GLU A 322 13.16 9.37 1.86
CA GLU A 322 13.38 8.90 0.47
C GLU A 322 12.43 7.75 0.11
N ALA A 323 12.23 6.78 1.02
CA ALA A 323 11.27 5.70 0.83
C ALA A 323 9.81 6.21 0.74
N VAL A 324 9.42 7.22 1.53
CA VAL A 324 8.10 7.85 1.45
C VAL A 324 7.92 8.64 0.14
N ILE A 325 8.97 9.30 -0.36
CA ILE A 325 8.95 9.98 -1.67
C ILE A 325 8.79 8.94 -2.79
N ALA A 326 9.54 7.83 -2.74
CA ALA A 326 9.40 6.73 -3.70
C ALA A 326 8.00 6.08 -3.64
N SER A 327 7.42 5.91 -2.44
CA SER A 327 6.05 5.40 -2.28
C SER A 327 5.01 6.30 -2.94
N LYS A 328 5.13 7.63 -2.79
CA LYS A 328 4.22 8.61 -3.43
C LYS A 328 4.38 8.66 -4.95
N GLU A 329 5.57 8.37 -5.47
CA GLU A 329 5.82 8.22 -6.90
C GLU A 329 5.13 6.97 -7.48
N VAL A 330 5.08 5.88 -6.73
CA VAL A 330 4.33 4.66 -7.10
C VAL A 330 2.83 4.87 -6.97
N GLU A 331 2.37 5.51 -5.89
CA GLU A 331 0.96 5.85 -5.64
C GLU A 331 0.36 6.63 -6.82
N ARG A 332 1.00 7.72 -7.24
CA ARG A 332 0.55 8.54 -8.39
C ARG A 332 0.51 7.76 -9.71
N LYS A 333 1.43 6.82 -9.92
CA LYS A 333 1.43 5.94 -11.12
C LYS A 333 0.26 4.95 -11.10
N VAL A 334 -0.14 4.47 -9.92
CA VAL A 334 -1.35 3.65 -9.76
C VAL A 334 -2.61 4.48 -10.01
N GLU A 335 -2.65 5.74 -9.58
CA GLU A 335 -3.74 6.68 -9.93
C GLU A 335 -3.82 6.92 -11.46
N GLU A 336 -2.69 7.22 -12.10
CA GLU A 336 -2.59 7.46 -13.56
C GLU A 336 -3.05 6.24 -14.38
N LEU A 337 -2.54 5.04 -14.06
CA LEU A 337 -2.97 3.79 -14.68
C LEU A 337 -4.45 3.46 -14.41
N THR A 338 -5.00 3.88 -13.27
CA THR A 338 -6.44 3.72 -12.96
C THR A 338 -7.29 4.63 -13.84
N ILE A 339 -6.84 5.85 -14.13
CA ILE A 339 -7.51 6.77 -15.06
C ILE A 339 -7.46 6.21 -16.50
N GLU A 340 -6.31 5.69 -16.95
CA GLU A 340 -6.18 5.04 -18.26
C GLU A 340 -7.09 3.80 -18.38
N LEU A 341 -7.19 2.98 -17.33
CA LEU A 341 -8.08 1.82 -17.29
C LEU A 341 -9.56 2.21 -17.40
N ILE A 342 -9.97 3.33 -16.78
CA ILE A 342 -11.33 3.87 -16.91
C ILE A 342 -11.57 4.37 -18.34
N ALA A 343 -10.68 5.21 -18.88
CA ALA A 343 -10.83 5.79 -20.22
C ALA A 343 -10.82 4.72 -21.33
N THR A 344 -9.99 3.68 -21.20
CA THR A 344 -9.98 2.54 -22.15
C THR A 344 -11.23 1.67 -22.04
N LYS A 345 -11.77 1.47 -20.83
CA LYS A 345 -13.06 0.80 -20.62
C LYS A 345 -14.22 1.59 -21.23
N GLU A 346 -14.29 2.90 -21.01
CA GLU A 346 -15.33 3.77 -21.59
C GLU A 346 -15.25 3.79 -23.12
N SER A 347 -14.05 3.83 -23.69
CA SER A 347 -13.81 3.71 -25.13
C SER A 347 -14.30 2.37 -25.69
N LEU A 348 -14.06 1.27 -24.97
CA LEU A 348 -14.56 -0.07 -25.34
C LEU A 348 -16.09 -0.15 -25.29
N GLU A 349 -16.73 0.43 -24.27
CA GLU A 349 -18.19 0.46 -24.13
C GLU A 349 -18.85 1.34 -25.22
N CYS A 350 -18.22 2.45 -25.61
CA CYS A 350 -18.61 3.24 -26.77
C CYS A 350 -18.50 2.43 -28.09
N ALA A 351 -17.39 1.72 -28.30
CA ALA A 351 -17.18 0.89 -29.49
C ALA A 351 -18.18 -0.28 -29.58
N HIS A 352 -18.48 -0.92 -28.45
CA HIS A 352 -19.52 -1.96 -28.36
C HIS A 352 -20.91 -1.42 -28.70
N SER A 353 -21.24 -0.20 -28.24
CA SER A 353 -22.53 0.45 -28.53
C SER A 353 -22.67 0.76 -30.02
N SER A 354 -21.64 1.37 -30.63
CA SER A 354 -21.63 1.68 -32.07
C SER A 354 -21.65 0.41 -32.95
N HIS A 355 -21.00 -0.68 -32.53
CA HIS A 355 -21.12 -1.98 -33.20
C HIS A 355 -22.56 -2.52 -33.16
N LEU A 356 -23.25 -2.38 -32.04
CA LEU A 356 -24.64 -2.84 -31.89
C LEU A 356 -25.61 -2.03 -32.77
N GLU A 357 -25.46 -0.70 -32.81
CA GLU A 357 -26.21 0.17 -33.73
C GLU A 357 -25.96 -0.20 -35.21
N ALA A 358 -24.70 -0.45 -35.58
CA ALA A 358 -24.34 -0.88 -36.93
C ALA A 358 -24.94 -2.25 -37.29
N GLU A 359 -25.02 -3.18 -36.34
CA GLU A 359 -25.66 -4.49 -36.51
C GLU A 359 -27.19 -4.38 -36.64
N GLU A 360 -27.84 -3.51 -35.85
CA GLU A 360 -29.26 -3.19 -36.02
C GLU A 360 -29.56 -2.59 -37.40
N HIS A 361 -28.75 -1.63 -37.87
CA HIS A 361 -28.83 -1.09 -39.21
C HIS A 361 -28.62 -2.17 -40.29
N ARG A 362 -27.65 -3.08 -40.10
CA ARG A 362 -27.39 -4.21 -41.01
C ARG A 362 -28.59 -5.17 -41.09
N ILE A 363 -29.24 -5.45 -39.96
CA ILE A 363 -30.45 -6.28 -39.87
C ILE A 363 -31.63 -5.59 -40.55
N GLY A 364 -31.87 -4.30 -40.27
CA GLY A 364 -32.92 -3.52 -40.94
C GLY A 364 -32.75 -3.46 -42.46
N ALA A 365 -31.52 -3.23 -42.93
CA ALA A 365 -31.17 -3.24 -44.34
C ALA A 365 -31.23 -4.65 -44.99
N ALA A 366 -31.18 -5.73 -44.21
CA ALA A 366 -31.51 -7.07 -44.68
C ALA A 366 -33.03 -7.26 -44.83
N MET A 367 -33.80 -6.94 -43.78
CA MET A 367 -35.27 -7.07 -43.78
C MET A 367 -35.93 -6.26 -44.91
N LEU A 368 -35.44 -5.06 -45.21
CA LEU A 368 -35.94 -4.26 -46.35
C LEU A 368 -35.67 -4.94 -47.70
N ARG A 369 -34.46 -5.48 -47.92
CA ARG A 369 -34.13 -6.22 -49.16
C ARG A 369 -34.92 -7.52 -49.29
N ASP A 370 -35.19 -8.21 -48.19
CA ASP A 370 -36.03 -9.42 -48.17
C ASP A 370 -37.49 -9.06 -48.48
N GLN A 371 -37.99 -7.92 -47.99
CA GLN A 371 -39.32 -7.40 -48.32
C GLN A 371 -39.43 -6.96 -49.80
N GLU A 372 -38.40 -6.31 -50.35
CA GLU A 372 -38.35 -5.91 -51.76
C GLU A 372 -38.23 -7.12 -52.68
N THR A 373 -37.32 -8.06 -52.43
CA THR A 373 -37.20 -9.28 -53.24
C THR A 373 -38.48 -10.11 -53.23
N HIS A 374 -39.18 -10.22 -52.10
CA HIS A 374 -40.49 -10.87 -52.04
C HIS A 374 -41.63 -10.07 -52.71
N ARG A 375 -41.48 -8.75 -52.91
CA ARG A 375 -42.37 -7.95 -53.77
C ARG A 375 -42.09 -8.27 -55.24
N TRP A 376 -40.84 -8.18 -55.67
CA TRP A 376 -40.42 -8.50 -57.04
C TRP A 376 -40.77 -9.94 -57.43
N GLU A 377 -40.69 -10.89 -56.49
CA GLU A 377 -41.12 -12.28 -56.68
C GLU A 377 -42.62 -12.41 -57.02
N LYS A 378 -43.49 -11.59 -56.40
CA LYS A 378 -44.93 -11.57 -56.69
C LYS A 378 -45.23 -10.93 -58.04
N GLU A 379 -44.59 -9.80 -58.34
CA GLU A 379 -44.73 -9.10 -59.61
C GLU A 379 -44.24 -9.97 -60.78
N LEU A 380 -43.12 -10.69 -60.59
CA LEU A 380 -42.62 -11.70 -61.54
C LEU A 380 -43.63 -12.82 -61.78
N LYS A 381 -44.17 -13.43 -60.71
CA LYS A 381 -45.18 -14.50 -60.84
C LYS A 381 -46.45 -14.04 -61.57
N GLN A 382 -46.93 -12.83 -61.29
CA GLN A 382 -48.06 -12.26 -62.04
C GLN A 382 -47.72 -12.07 -63.53
N ALA A 383 -46.52 -11.57 -63.84
CA ALA A 383 -46.08 -11.42 -65.22
C ALA A 383 -45.91 -12.77 -65.95
N GLU A 384 -45.46 -13.81 -65.25
CA GLU A 384 -45.39 -15.18 -65.77
C GLU A 384 -46.78 -15.76 -66.07
N GLU A 385 -47.76 -15.56 -65.18
CA GLU A 385 -49.16 -15.96 -65.41
C GLU A 385 -49.79 -15.20 -66.59
N GLU A 386 -49.54 -13.89 -66.71
CA GLU A 386 -49.99 -13.07 -67.83
C GLU A 386 -49.35 -13.51 -69.16
N LEU A 387 -48.04 -13.82 -69.16
CA LEU A 387 -47.34 -14.38 -70.32
C LEU A 387 -47.90 -15.76 -70.70
N GLN A 388 -48.21 -16.63 -69.74
CA GLN A 388 -48.83 -17.93 -69.99
C GLN A 388 -50.23 -17.78 -70.59
N ARG A 389 -51.03 -16.83 -70.10
CA ARG A 389 -52.36 -16.49 -70.64
C ARG A 389 -52.25 -15.95 -72.07
N LEU A 390 -51.33 -15.03 -72.34
CA LEU A 390 -51.05 -14.50 -73.68
C LEU A 390 -50.58 -15.61 -74.64
N LYS A 391 -49.76 -16.55 -74.17
CA LYS A 391 -49.32 -17.73 -74.93
C LYS A 391 -50.49 -18.66 -75.31
N GLN A 392 -51.47 -18.85 -74.43
CA GLN A 392 -52.70 -19.59 -74.74
C GLN A 392 -53.57 -18.84 -75.78
N HIS A 393 -53.73 -17.52 -75.65
CA HIS A 393 -54.39 -16.69 -76.66
C HIS A 393 -53.69 -16.78 -78.03
N LEU A 394 -52.35 -16.75 -78.07
CA LEU A 394 -51.59 -16.87 -79.32
C LEU A 394 -51.80 -18.22 -80.03
N VAL A 395 -51.92 -19.32 -79.29
CA VAL A 395 -52.27 -20.63 -79.86
C VAL A 395 -53.68 -20.59 -80.45
N SER A 396 -54.66 -20.07 -79.70
CA SER A 396 -56.05 -19.95 -80.14
C SER A 396 -56.17 -19.07 -81.40
N THR A 397 -55.45 -17.96 -81.46
CA THR A 397 -55.39 -17.07 -82.64
C THR A 397 -54.75 -17.76 -83.84
N LYS A 398 -53.71 -18.59 -83.65
CA LYS A 398 -53.13 -19.39 -84.74
C LYS A 398 -54.10 -20.45 -85.26
N GLU A 399 -54.86 -21.11 -84.39
CA GLU A 399 -55.93 -22.01 -84.84
C GLU A 399 -57.01 -21.28 -85.64
N LEU A 400 -57.42 -20.09 -85.20
CA LEU A 400 -58.39 -19.25 -85.92
C LEU A 400 -57.81 -18.77 -87.26
N GLN A 401 -56.53 -18.45 -87.33
CA GLN A 401 -55.84 -18.13 -88.59
C GLN A 401 -55.85 -19.32 -89.55
N VAL A 402 -55.49 -20.52 -89.12
CA VAL A 402 -55.55 -21.73 -89.98
C VAL A 402 -56.98 -22.02 -90.43
N LYS A 403 -57.99 -21.83 -89.57
CA LYS A 403 -59.41 -21.94 -89.92
C LYS A 403 -59.84 -20.88 -90.95
N LEU A 404 -59.31 -19.65 -90.86
CA LEU A 404 -59.54 -18.56 -91.81
C LEU A 404 -58.85 -18.79 -93.16
N GLU A 405 -57.61 -19.28 -93.16
CA GLU A 405 -56.86 -19.64 -94.37
C GLU A 405 -57.55 -20.80 -95.11
N PHE A 406 -57.99 -21.83 -94.39
CA PHE A 406 -58.79 -22.94 -94.93
C PHE A 406 -60.13 -22.46 -95.51
N ALA A 407 -60.87 -21.60 -94.80
CA ALA A 407 -62.09 -21.01 -95.30
C ALA A 407 -61.86 -20.11 -96.53
N SER A 408 -60.71 -19.41 -96.58
CA SER A 408 -60.33 -18.57 -97.72
C SER A 408 -59.94 -19.39 -98.96
N ALA A 409 -59.29 -20.55 -98.77
CA ALA A 409 -59.03 -21.51 -99.82
C ALA A 409 -60.34 -22.07 -100.41
N LEU A 410 -61.27 -22.53 -99.56
CA LEU A 410 -62.61 -22.96 -99.99
C LEU A 410 -63.37 -21.85 -100.75
N LEU A 411 -63.20 -20.59 -100.36
CA LEU A 411 -63.82 -19.45 -101.06
C LEU A 411 -63.16 -19.18 -102.42
N LEU A 412 -61.85 -19.44 -102.57
CA LEU A 412 -61.15 -19.39 -103.86
C LEU A 412 -61.59 -20.55 -104.77
N ASP A 413 -61.72 -21.76 -104.25
CA ASP A 413 -62.21 -22.92 -105.00
C ASP A 413 -63.67 -22.72 -105.44
N LEU A 414 -64.56 -22.25 -104.56
CA LEU A 414 -65.95 -21.91 -104.94
C LEU A 414 -66.02 -20.76 -105.95
N LYS A 415 -65.11 -19.78 -105.89
CA LYS A 415 -65.00 -18.73 -106.92
C LYS A 415 -64.53 -19.29 -108.26
N LYS A 416 -63.65 -20.30 -108.24
CA LYS A 416 -63.18 -21.01 -109.43
C LYS A 416 -64.31 -21.86 -110.03
N GLU A 417 -65.03 -22.64 -109.23
CA GLU A 417 -66.22 -23.37 -109.68
C GLU A 417 -67.30 -22.43 -110.27
N LEU A 418 -67.51 -21.25 -109.67
CA LEU A 418 -68.38 -20.21 -110.23
C LEU A 418 -67.86 -19.61 -111.54
N ALA A 419 -66.55 -19.53 -111.74
CA ALA A 419 -65.96 -19.10 -113.01
C ALA A 419 -66.10 -20.19 -114.08
N ASP A 420 -65.74 -21.44 -113.76
CA ASP A 420 -65.81 -22.61 -114.64
C ASP A 420 -67.28 -22.86 -115.07
N HIS A 421 -68.25 -22.74 -114.15
CA HIS A 421 -69.69 -22.79 -114.47
C HIS A 421 -70.11 -21.64 -115.39
N LYS A 422 -69.56 -20.43 -115.21
CA LYS A 422 -69.91 -19.23 -115.99
C LYS A 422 -69.24 -19.20 -117.37
N GLU A 423 -68.12 -19.88 -117.57
CA GLU A 423 -67.40 -19.95 -118.85
C GLU A 423 -67.91 -21.08 -119.77
N SER A 424 -68.73 -22.01 -119.26
CA SER A 424 -69.32 -23.10 -120.04
C SER A 424 -70.48 -22.72 -120.99
N SER A 425 -70.95 -21.45 -120.97
CA SER A 425 -72.01 -20.94 -121.87
C SER A 425 -71.62 -19.58 -122.48
N LYS A 426 -71.75 -19.44 -123.81
CA LYS A 426 -71.29 -18.28 -124.59
C LYS A 426 -72.35 -17.84 -125.62
N VAL A 427 -72.19 -16.62 -126.19
CA VAL A 427 -73.11 -15.85 -127.07
C VAL A 427 -74.01 -14.87 -126.27
N LYS A 428 -74.18 -13.58 -126.63
CA LYS A 428 -73.63 -12.76 -127.75
C LYS A 428 -72.57 -11.74 -127.24
N GLU A 429 -72.53 -10.40 -127.35
CA GLU A 429 -73.23 -9.26 -128.01
C GLU A 429 -72.20 -8.06 -127.99
N GLU A 430 -71.89 -7.28 -129.05
CA GLU A 430 -72.52 -6.05 -129.61
C GLU A 430 -72.69 -4.86 -128.64
N THR A 431 -72.36 -3.58 -128.92
CA THR A 431 -71.80 -2.81 -130.09
C THR A 431 -71.42 -1.37 -129.59
N SER A 432 -70.69 -0.43 -130.24
CA SER A 432 -69.83 -0.35 -131.45
C SER A 432 -69.21 1.08 -131.60
N GLU A 433 -68.02 1.22 -132.23
CA GLU A 433 -67.64 2.34 -133.16
C GLU A 433 -67.54 3.82 -132.64
N THR A 434 -66.98 4.86 -133.31
CA THR A 434 -66.21 5.13 -134.57
C THR A 434 -65.50 6.52 -134.38
N VAL A 435 -64.28 6.93 -134.83
CA VAL A 435 -63.42 6.80 -136.05
C VAL A 435 -63.69 7.91 -137.12
N VAL A 436 -62.75 8.62 -137.79
CA VAL A 436 -61.34 9.08 -137.57
C VAL A 436 -61.06 10.27 -138.57
N THR A 437 -59.84 10.50 -139.12
CA THR A 437 -59.47 11.40 -140.29
C THR A 437 -59.48 12.95 -140.07
N ASN A 438 -58.81 13.87 -140.83
CA ASN A 438 -57.81 13.93 -141.95
C ASN A 438 -57.29 15.41 -142.13
N ILE A 439 -56.38 15.89 -143.02
CA ILE A 439 -55.09 15.43 -143.66
C ILE A 439 -54.50 16.57 -144.57
N GLU A 440 -53.20 16.57 -144.91
CA GLU A 440 -52.52 17.34 -146.01
C GLU A 440 -52.45 18.91 -145.84
N ILE A 441 -51.77 19.81 -146.60
CA ILE A 441 -51.14 19.86 -147.96
C ILE A 441 -49.80 20.69 -148.02
N SER A 442 -48.71 20.06 -148.53
CA SER A 442 -47.69 20.49 -149.55
C SER A 442 -46.89 21.84 -149.60
N LEU A 443 -45.64 21.70 -150.11
CA LEU A 443 -44.77 22.60 -150.94
C LEU A 443 -44.45 24.07 -150.55
N GLN A 444 -43.15 24.38 -150.34
CA GLN A 444 -42.35 25.22 -151.28
C GLN A 444 -40.81 25.13 -151.02
N GLU A 445 -39.99 25.28 -152.06
CA GLU A 445 -38.51 25.36 -151.97
C GLU A 445 -37.99 26.81 -152.05
N LYS A 446 -36.98 27.15 -151.20
CA LYS A 446 -35.81 28.07 -151.45
C LYS A 446 -35.31 28.85 -150.19
N THR A 447 -34.87 28.12 -149.16
CA THR A 447 -34.16 28.72 -147.98
C THR A 447 -33.11 27.77 -147.39
N THR A 448 -32.51 26.91 -148.23
CA THR A 448 -31.76 25.70 -147.84
C THR A 448 -30.59 25.89 -146.86
N ASP A 449 -29.93 27.05 -146.86
CA ASP A 449 -28.77 27.30 -145.99
C ASP A 449 -29.14 28.12 -144.74
N ILE A 450 -29.92 29.19 -144.88
CA ILE A 450 -30.36 30.00 -143.72
C ILE A 450 -31.27 29.17 -142.81
N GLN A 451 -32.21 28.40 -143.36
CA GLN A 451 -33.14 27.58 -142.57
C GLN A 451 -32.44 26.39 -141.92
N LYS A 452 -31.36 25.87 -142.53
CA LYS A 452 -30.47 24.86 -141.96
C LYS A 452 -29.58 25.43 -140.86
N ALA A 453 -29.05 26.64 -141.02
CA ALA A 453 -28.30 27.34 -139.99
C ALA A 453 -29.19 27.70 -138.79
N VAL A 454 -30.42 28.19 -139.02
CA VAL A 454 -31.41 28.44 -137.96
C VAL A 454 -31.87 27.15 -137.29
N ALA A 455 -31.99 26.03 -138.01
CA ALA A 455 -32.26 24.72 -137.42
C ALA A 455 -31.08 24.21 -136.58
N SER A 456 -29.83 24.42 -137.01
CA SER A 456 -28.63 24.10 -136.23
C SER A 456 -28.58 24.95 -134.96
N ALA A 457 -28.69 26.27 -135.08
CA ALA A 457 -28.69 27.19 -133.94
C ALA A 457 -29.86 26.94 -132.96
N LYS A 458 -31.02 26.50 -133.44
CA LYS A 458 -32.12 26.04 -132.57
C LYS A 458 -31.77 24.74 -131.85
N LYS A 459 -31.23 23.74 -132.55
CA LYS A 459 -30.80 22.49 -131.93
C LYS A 459 -29.68 22.71 -130.91
N GLU A 460 -28.72 23.57 -131.22
CA GLU A 460 -27.64 23.99 -130.32
C GLU A 460 -28.18 24.76 -129.12
N LEU A 461 -29.20 25.61 -129.29
CA LEU A 461 -29.89 26.28 -128.18
C LEU A 461 -30.70 25.30 -127.32
N GLU A 462 -31.36 24.32 -127.93
CA GLU A 462 -32.08 23.23 -127.23
C GLU A 462 -31.09 22.34 -126.46
N GLU A 463 -29.92 22.04 -127.03
CA GLU A 463 -28.83 21.30 -126.37
C GLU A 463 -28.18 22.12 -125.24
N VAL A 464 -27.96 23.42 -125.42
CA VAL A 464 -27.50 24.33 -124.35
C VAL A 464 -28.54 24.43 -123.24
N ASN A 465 -29.83 24.57 -123.56
CA ASN A 465 -30.90 24.59 -122.56
C ASN A 465 -30.98 23.26 -121.79
N ALA A 466 -30.91 22.11 -122.48
CA ALA A 466 -30.87 20.81 -121.82
C ALA A 466 -29.63 20.64 -120.91
N ASN A 467 -28.47 21.16 -121.33
CA ASN A 467 -27.27 21.17 -120.48
C ASN A 467 -27.40 22.14 -119.29
N VAL A 468 -28.09 23.28 -119.44
CA VAL A 468 -28.38 24.22 -118.35
C VAL A 468 -29.40 23.65 -117.36
N GLU A 469 -30.46 22.99 -117.83
CA GLU A 469 -31.41 22.27 -116.97
C GLU A 469 -30.73 21.13 -116.23
N LYS A 470 -29.90 20.34 -116.93
CA LYS A 470 -29.08 19.28 -116.33
C LYS A 470 -28.16 19.84 -115.25
N ALA A 471 -27.34 20.86 -115.55
CA ALA A 471 -26.44 21.48 -114.59
C ALA A 471 -27.20 22.10 -113.40
N THR A 472 -28.39 22.65 -113.64
CA THR A 472 -29.28 23.16 -112.57
C THR A 472 -29.79 22.04 -111.67
N SER A 473 -30.14 20.88 -112.25
CA SER A 473 -30.54 19.69 -111.49
C SER A 473 -29.37 19.11 -110.68
N GLU A 474 -28.16 19.06 -111.24
CA GLU A 474 -26.95 18.60 -110.56
C GLU A 474 -26.57 19.55 -109.41
N VAL A 475 -26.63 20.86 -109.62
CA VAL A 475 -26.43 21.88 -108.56
C VAL A 475 -27.48 21.75 -107.45
N ASN A 476 -28.75 21.47 -107.79
CA ASN A 476 -29.78 21.23 -106.78
C ASN A 476 -29.53 19.94 -105.98
N CYS A 477 -29.12 18.84 -106.63
CA CYS A 477 -28.71 17.61 -105.96
C CYS A 477 -27.50 17.82 -105.04
N LEU A 478 -26.47 18.54 -105.51
CA LEU A 478 -25.30 18.90 -104.70
C LEU A 478 -25.66 19.82 -103.52
N LYS A 479 -26.62 20.74 -103.69
CA LYS A 479 -27.14 21.60 -102.63
C LYS A 479 -27.90 20.81 -101.56
N VAL A 480 -28.70 19.81 -101.95
CA VAL A 480 -29.35 18.87 -101.03
C VAL A 480 -28.30 18.01 -100.30
N ALA A 481 -27.33 17.45 -101.01
CA ALA A 481 -26.25 16.66 -100.40
C ALA A 481 -25.43 17.48 -99.39
N SER A 482 -25.04 18.71 -99.75
CA SER A 482 -24.35 19.67 -98.87
C SER A 482 -25.18 20.02 -97.62
N SER A 483 -26.50 20.20 -97.78
CA SER A 483 -27.41 20.45 -96.66
C SER A 483 -27.53 19.24 -95.73
N SER A 484 -27.55 18.02 -96.28
CA SER A 484 -27.56 16.77 -95.50
C SER A 484 -26.24 16.55 -94.76
N LEU A 485 -25.10 16.77 -95.41
CA LEU A 485 -23.78 16.66 -94.78
C LEU A 485 -23.60 17.70 -93.66
N ARG A 486 -24.13 18.92 -93.83
CA ARG A 486 -24.13 19.93 -92.79
C ARG A 486 -24.97 19.50 -91.57
N LEU A 487 -26.17 18.96 -91.80
CA LEU A 487 -26.99 18.41 -90.71
C LEU A 487 -26.27 17.25 -89.99
N GLU A 488 -25.57 16.37 -90.70
CA GLU A 488 -24.81 15.29 -90.07
C GLU A 488 -23.61 15.80 -89.26
N ILE A 489 -22.89 16.79 -89.79
CA ILE A 489 -21.80 17.48 -89.05
C ILE A 489 -22.33 18.16 -87.79
N ASP A 490 -23.50 18.81 -87.85
CA ASP A 490 -24.08 19.51 -86.71
C ASP A 490 -24.69 18.53 -85.67
N LYS A 491 -25.19 17.35 -86.09
CA LYS A 491 -25.49 16.22 -85.18
C LYS A 491 -24.21 15.70 -84.51
N GLU A 492 -23.16 15.41 -85.28
CA GLU A 492 -21.94 14.78 -84.78
C GLU A 492 -21.21 15.67 -83.74
N LYS A 493 -21.24 17.00 -83.93
CA LYS A 493 -20.82 17.95 -82.88
C LYS A 493 -21.61 17.77 -81.58
N SER A 494 -22.95 17.72 -81.66
CA SER A 494 -23.79 17.54 -80.47
C SER A 494 -23.57 16.18 -79.79
N ALA A 495 -23.31 15.13 -80.56
CA ALA A 495 -22.92 13.82 -80.04
C ALA A 495 -21.57 13.88 -79.32
N LEU A 496 -20.55 14.50 -79.93
CA LEU A 496 -19.23 14.71 -79.37
C LEU A 496 -19.26 15.57 -78.09
N ASP A 497 -20.06 16.63 -78.03
CA ASP A 497 -20.18 17.44 -76.82
C ASP A 497 -20.93 16.69 -75.70
N SER A 498 -21.90 15.84 -76.03
CA SER A 498 -22.49 14.90 -75.06
C SER A 498 -21.48 13.85 -74.55
N LEU A 499 -20.53 13.44 -75.40
CA LEU A 499 -19.45 12.52 -75.05
C LEU A 499 -18.50 13.17 -74.04
N LYS A 500 -18.03 14.40 -74.32
CA LYS A 500 -17.16 15.17 -73.41
C LYS A 500 -17.81 15.42 -72.05
N GLN A 501 -19.11 15.73 -72.02
CA GLN A 501 -19.84 15.89 -70.74
C GLN A 501 -19.85 14.59 -69.93
N ARG A 502 -20.12 13.46 -70.59
CA ARG A 502 -20.12 12.12 -69.96
C ARG A 502 -18.72 11.68 -69.52
N GLU A 503 -17.70 12.01 -70.29
CA GLU A 503 -16.28 11.79 -69.98
C GLU A 503 -15.85 12.63 -68.75
N GLY A 504 -16.23 13.91 -68.70
CA GLY A 504 -16.00 14.77 -67.54
C GLY A 504 -16.68 14.25 -66.27
N MET A 505 -17.94 13.81 -66.36
CA MET A 505 -18.64 13.15 -65.25
C MET A 505 -17.94 11.86 -64.81
N ALA A 506 -17.54 11.00 -65.76
CA ALA A 506 -16.84 9.76 -65.47
C ALA A 506 -15.50 10.02 -64.78
N SER A 507 -14.73 11.01 -65.23
CA SER A 507 -13.48 11.45 -64.62
C SER A 507 -13.66 11.89 -63.17
N VAL A 508 -14.70 12.67 -62.87
CA VAL A 508 -15.04 13.05 -61.48
C VAL A 508 -15.40 11.82 -60.63
N THR A 509 -16.15 10.85 -61.16
CA THR A 509 -16.44 9.61 -60.41
C THR A 509 -15.21 8.73 -60.19
N VAL A 510 -14.28 8.68 -61.14
CA VAL A 510 -13.01 7.94 -60.99
C VAL A 510 -12.15 8.60 -59.91
N ALA A 511 -11.94 9.92 -59.97
CA ALA A 511 -11.17 10.63 -58.95
C ALA A 511 -11.76 10.52 -57.53
N SER A 512 -13.10 10.44 -57.42
CA SER A 512 -13.76 10.19 -56.14
C SER A 512 -13.49 8.79 -55.59
N LEU A 513 -13.50 7.76 -56.46
CA LEU A 513 -13.20 6.37 -56.06
C LEU A 513 -11.71 6.17 -55.78
N GLU A 514 -10.82 6.84 -56.51
CA GLU A 514 -9.38 6.83 -56.23
C GLU A 514 -9.07 7.42 -54.85
N ALA A 515 -9.74 8.52 -54.47
CA ALA A 515 -9.62 9.09 -53.12
C ALA A 515 -10.14 8.15 -52.01
N GLU A 516 -11.26 7.45 -52.24
CA GLU A 516 -11.81 6.45 -51.31
C GLU A 516 -10.88 5.22 -51.16
N ILE A 517 -10.24 4.79 -52.25
CA ILE A 517 -9.21 3.74 -52.26
C ILE A 517 -7.97 4.17 -51.46
N ASP A 518 -7.51 5.42 -51.58
CA ASP A 518 -6.35 5.90 -50.82
C ASP A 518 -6.68 6.14 -49.33
N ILE A 519 -7.91 6.54 -48.98
CA ILE A 519 -8.38 6.62 -47.59
C ILE A 519 -8.39 5.22 -46.95
N THR A 520 -9.10 4.26 -47.56
CA THR A 520 -9.19 2.89 -47.04
C THR A 520 -7.83 2.19 -46.98
N ARG A 521 -6.93 2.49 -47.92
CA ARG A 521 -5.52 2.05 -47.87
C ARG A 521 -4.76 2.60 -46.66
N CYS A 522 -4.99 3.86 -46.28
CA CYS A 522 -4.39 4.47 -45.10
C CYS A 522 -4.97 3.88 -43.81
N GLU A 523 -6.28 3.63 -43.75
CA GLU A 523 -6.93 2.94 -42.63
C GLU A 523 -6.36 1.51 -42.43
N ILE A 524 -6.22 0.74 -43.52
CA ILE A 524 -5.60 -0.59 -43.50
C ILE A 524 -4.15 -0.53 -43.00
N ALA A 525 -3.40 0.54 -43.29
CA ALA A 525 -2.05 0.72 -42.78
C ALA A 525 -2.04 1.02 -41.27
N LEU A 526 -2.95 1.87 -40.78
CA LEU A 526 -3.11 2.21 -39.37
C LEU A 526 -3.58 1.01 -38.52
N VAL A 527 -4.51 0.20 -39.05
CA VAL A 527 -4.94 -1.04 -38.39
C VAL A 527 -3.77 -2.01 -38.27
N LYS A 528 -2.92 -2.14 -39.29
CA LYS A 528 -1.74 -3.02 -39.27
C LYS A 528 -0.64 -2.56 -38.32
N SER A 529 -0.45 -1.24 -38.11
CA SER A 529 0.48 -0.78 -37.08
C SER A 529 -0.03 -1.12 -35.67
N LYS A 530 -1.34 -0.91 -35.41
CA LYS A 530 -1.97 -1.27 -34.13
C LYS A 530 -2.02 -2.79 -33.89
N GLU A 531 -2.23 -3.59 -34.94
CA GLU A 531 -2.12 -5.06 -34.87
C GLU A 531 -0.70 -5.50 -34.49
N LYS A 532 0.32 -4.86 -35.06
CA LYS A 532 1.73 -5.14 -34.71
C LYS A 532 2.05 -4.76 -33.27
N GLU A 533 1.63 -3.57 -32.85
CA GLU A 533 1.81 -2.99 -31.51
C GLU A 533 1.17 -3.89 -30.44
N THR A 534 -0.13 -4.15 -30.54
CA THR A 534 -0.85 -5.07 -29.63
C THR A 534 -0.30 -6.50 -29.64
N ARG A 535 0.27 -6.96 -30.76
CA ARG A 535 0.96 -8.26 -30.84
C ARG A 535 2.32 -8.25 -30.14
N GLU A 536 3.02 -7.13 -30.09
CA GLU A 536 4.27 -6.97 -29.35
C GLU A 536 3.98 -6.85 -27.84
N GLU A 537 2.96 -6.09 -27.45
CA GLU A 537 2.42 -6.05 -26.08
C GLU A 537 2.01 -7.44 -25.57
N MET A 538 1.25 -8.20 -26.38
CA MET A 538 0.82 -9.57 -26.05
C MET A 538 2.00 -10.56 -25.93
N VAL A 539 3.19 -10.21 -26.43
CA VAL A 539 4.44 -10.97 -26.21
C VAL A 539 5.21 -10.49 -24.98
N GLU A 540 5.05 -9.23 -24.56
CA GLU A 540 5.73 -8.66 -23.39
C GLU A 540 4.96 -8.88 -22.07
N LEU A 541 3.63 -8.73 -22.07
CA LEU A 541 2.78 -8.93 -20.90
C LEU A 541 2.99 -10.30 -20.21
N PRO A 542 3.13 -11.43 -20.93
CA PRO A 542 3.44 -12.72 -20.30
C PRO A 542 4.83 -12.78 -19.66
N LYS A 543 5.81 -12.03 -20.19
CA LYS A 543 7.16 -11.94 -19.58
C LYS A 543 7.13 -11.11 -18.32
N GLN A 544 6.44 -9.97 -18.32
CA GLN A 544 6.23 -9.13 -17.13
C GLN A 544 5.50 -9.92 -16.03
N LEU A 545 4.46 -10.67 -16.39
CA LEU A 545 3.76 -11.56 -15.45
C LEU A 545 4.66 -12.68 -14.91
N GLN A 546 5.51 -13.28 -15.75
CA GLN A 546 6.50 -14.28 -15.32
C GLN A 546 7.54 -13.66 -14.37
N GLN A 547 8.04 -12.46 -14.67
CA GLN A 547 9.00 -11.74 -13.83
C GLN A 547 8.38 -11.38 -12.48
N ALA A 548 7.19 -10.79 -12.46
CA ALA A 548 6.48 -10.47 -11.22
C ALA A 548 6.17 -11.73 -10.38
N SER A 549 5.91 -12.88 -11.02
CA SER A 549 5.77 -14.16 -10.30
C SER A 549 7.09 -14.62 -9.69
N GLN A 550 8.22 -14.44 -10.39
CA GLN A 550 9.55 -14.79 -9.86
C GLN A 550 9.94 -13.86 -8.69
N GLU A 551 9.77 -12.54 -8.84
CA GLU A 551 10.03 -11.55 -7.80
C GLU A 551 9.16 -11.81 -6.55
N ALA A 552 7.90 -12.21 -6.73
CA ALA A 552 7.01 -12.60 -5.63
C ALA A 552 7.46 -13.90 -4.93
N ASP A 553 8.07 -14.86 -5.63
CA ASP A 553 8.63 -16.08 -5.02
C ASP A 553 9.98 -15.82 -4.34
N GLU A 554 10.82 -14.96 -4.90
CA GLU A 554 12.05 -14.49 -4.26
C GLU A 554 11.72 -13.73 -2.96
N ALA A 555 10.75 -12.80 -2.98
CA ALA A 555 10.29 -12.07 -1.80
C ALA A 555 9.72 -13.00 -0.69
N LYS A 556 9.02 -14.09 -1.06
CA LYS A 556 8.61 -15.13 -0.08
C LYS A 556 9.83 -15.79 0.55
N SER A 557 10.85 -16.14 -0.23
CA SER A 557 12.05 -16.79 0.31
C SER A 557 12.82 -15.91 1.28
N PHE A 558 12.92 -14.59 1.02
CA PHE A 558 13.50 -13.63 1.96
C PHE A 558 12.65 -13.50 3.24
N ALA A 559 11.31 -13.46 3.12
CA ALA A 559 10.42 -13.41 4.28
C ALA A 559 10.46 -14.71 5.12
N GLU A 560 10.70 -15.87 4.52
CA GLU A 560 10.91 -17.14 5.23
C GLU A 560 12.27 -17.18 5.94
N LEU A 561 13.34 -16.70 5.30
CA LEU A 561 14.66 -16.57 5.94
C LEU A 561 14.61 -15.63 7.16
N ALA A 562 13.99 -14.46 7.04
CA ALA A 562 13.84 -13.51 8.14
C ALA A 562 13.02 -14.09 9.32
N ARG A 563 11.99 -14.90 9.05
CA ARG A 563 11.23 -15.61 10.09
C ARG A 563 12.05 -16.69 10.80
N GLU A 564 12.86 -17.42 10.06
CA GLU A 564 13.74 -18.46 10.59
C GLU A 564 14.92 -17.89 11.40
N GLU A 565 15.38 -16.68 11.06
CA GLU A 565 16.37 -15.94 11.85
C GLU A 565 15.75 -15.35 13.14
N LEU A 566 14.55 -14.76 13.04
CA LEU A 566 13.77 -14.33 14.21
C LEU A 566 13.49 -15.49 15.17
N ARG A 567 13.15 -16.68 14.66
CA ARG A 567 12.93 -17.89 15.47
C ARG A 567 14.16 -18.28 16.27
N LYS A 568 15.36 -18.25 15.66
CA LYS A 568 16.63 -18.54 16.34
C LYS A 568 16.92 -17.52 17.43
N SER A 569 16.77 -16.23 17.14
CA SER A 569 16.95 -15.15 18.12
C SER A 569 15.99 -15.30 19.31
N GLN A 570 14.74 -15.71 19.07
CA GLN A 570 13.78 -16.03 20.13
C GLN A 570 14.21 -17.24 20.98
N GLU A 571 14.67 -18.33 20.36
CA GLU A 571 15.17 -19.52 21.08
C GLU A 571 16.43 -19.22 21.91
N GLU A 572 17.36 -18.42 21.39
CA GLU A 572 18.54 -17.94 22.11
C GLU A 572 18.14 -17.03 23.29
N ALA A 573 17.16 -16.14 23.10
CA ALA A 573 16.63 -15.29 24.17
C ALA A 573 15.90 -16.08 25.27
N GLU A 574 15.12 -17.11 24.92
CA GLU A 574 14.51 -18.02 25.90
C GLU A 574 15.56 -18.84 26.66
N GLN A 575 16.61 -19.32 25.97
CA GLN A 575 17.73 -20.01 26.61
C GLN A 575 18.49 -19.10 27.58
N ALA A 576 18.77 -17.85 27.19
CA ALA A 576 19.40 -16.85 28.06
C ALA A 576 18.52 -16.55 29.29
N LYS A 577 17.21 -16.40 29.11
CA LYS A 577 16.23 -16.18 30.19
C LYS A 577 16.14 -17.36 31.16
N ALA A 578 16.19 -18.60 30.66
CA ALA A 578 16.25 -19.79 31.51
C ALA A 578 17.56 -19.86 32.32
N GLY A 579 18.69 -19.47 31.71
CA GLY A 579 19.97 -19.30 32.40
C GLY A 579 19.90 -18.24 33.50
N ALA A 580 19.33 -17.07 33.22
CA ALA A 580 19.15 -15.98 34.17
C ALA A 580 18.30 -16.39 35.39
N SER A 581 17.15 -17.02 35.17
CA SER A 581 16.29 -17.50 36.27
C SER A 581 16.95 -18.61 37.11
N THR A 582 17.79 -19.44 36.50
CA THR A 582 18.62 -20.43 37.21
C THR A 582 19.67 -19.74 38.10
N MET A 583 20.27 -18.64 37.62
CA MET A 583 21.25 -17.85 38.39
C MET A 583 20.59 -17.05 39.52
N GLU A 584 19.44 -16.42 39.27
CA GLU A 584 18.59 -15.75 40.27
C GLU A 584 18.21 -16.71 41.41
N SER A 585 17.79 -17.94 41.07
CA SER A 585 17.47 -18.98 42.05
C SER A 585 18.67 -19.36 42.94
N ARG A 586 19.89 -19.37 42.38
CA ARG A 586 21.14 -19.60 43.14
C ARG A 586 21.49 -18.41 44.04
N LEU A 587 21.32 -17.19 43.55
CA LEU A 587 21.54 -15.97 44.34
C LEU A 587 20.58 -15.90 45.54
N PHE A 588 19.30 -16.23 45.35
CA PHE A 588 18.33 -16.29 46.44
C PHE A 588 18.69 -17.36 47.47
N ALA A 589 19.15 -18.54 47.04
CA ALA A 589 19.64 -19.59 47.94
C ALA A 589 20.85 -19.11 48.77
N ALA A 590 21.85 -18.50 48.12
CA ALA A 590 23.03 -17.93 48.80
C ALA A 590 22.67 -16.80 49.78
N GLN A 591 21.70 -15.93 49.42
CA GLN A 591 21.18 -14.91 50.34
C GLN A 591 20.54 -15.53 51.60
N LYS A 592 19.79 -16.62 51.45
CA LYS A 592 19.18 -17.34 52.59
C LYS A 592 20.21 -18.06 53.45
N GLU A 593 21.28 -18.57 52.85
CA GLU A 593 22.43 -19.12 53.58
C GLU A 593 23.18 -18.03 54.37
N ILE A 594 23.44 -16.86 53.76
CA ILE A 594 24.04 -15.70 54.45
C ILE A 594 23.14 -15.21 55.60
N GLU A 595 21.82 -15.21 55.43
CA GLU A 595 20.87 -14.85 56.49
C GLU A 595 20.89 -15.87 57.65
N ALA A 596 20.98 -17.16 57.34
CA ALA A 596 21.12 -18.24 58.34
C ALA A 596 22.47 -18.18 59.07
N ILE A 597 23.57 -17.88 58.37
CA ILE A 597 24.90 -17.65 58.98
C ILE A 597 24.83 -16.46 59.95
N LYS A 598 24.26 -15.33 59.53
CA LYS A 598 24.05 -14.15 60.39
C LYS A 598 23.09 -14.42 61.55
N ALA A 599 22.16 -15.37 61.44
CA ALA A 599 21.34 -15.82 62.57
C ALA A 599 22.17 -16.64 63.56
N SER A 600 22.99 -17.58 63.07
CA SER A 600 23.91 -18.39 63.88
C SER A 600 24.98 -17.54 64.58
N GLU A 601 25.51 -16.51 63.90
CA GLU A 601 26.45 -15.52 64.44
C GLU A 601 25.85 -14.80 65.66
N ARG A 602 24.63 -14.25 65.52
CA ARG A 602 23.94 -13.58 66.63
C ARG A 602 23.66 -14.53 67.80
N LEU A 603 23.34 -15.80 67.53
CA LEU A 603 23.17 -16.82 68.58
C LEU A 603 24.49 -17.15 69.28
N ALA A 604 25.60 -17.24 68.55
CA ALA A 604 26.93 -17.45 69.13
C ALA A 604 27.36 -16.26 70.00
N LEU A 605 27.16 -15.02 69.52
CA LEU A 605 27.43 -13.81 70.29
C LEU A 605 26.55 -13.72 71.56
N ALA A 606 25.27 -14.08 71.47
CA ALA A 606 24.39 -14.14 72.63
C ALA A 606 24.83 -15.22 73.64
N ALA A 607 25.30 -16.39 73.18
CA ALA A 607 25.84 -17.44 74.04
C ALA A 607 27.15 -17.01 74.72
N ILE A 608 28.06 -16.34 74.00
CA ILE A 608 29.28 -15.75 74.58
C ILE A 608 28.94 -14.72 75.66
N LYS A 609 27.97 -13.83 75.39
CA LYS A 609 27.54 -12.81 76.37
C LYS A 609 26.88 -13.45 77.59
N ALA A 610 26.02 -14.45 77.42
CA ALA A 610 25.43 -15.20 78.52
C ALA A 610 26.47 -15.96 79.35
N LEU A 611 27.53 -16.50 78.72
CA LEU A 611 28.66 -17.10 79.43
C LEU A 611 29.43 -16.03 80.24
N GLN A 612 29.73 -14.87 79.67
CA GLN A 612 30.37 -13.76 80.39
C GLN A 612 29.52 -13.26 81.57
N GLU A 613 28.19 -13.15 81.39
CA GLU A 613 27.24 -12.78 82.46
C GLU A 613 27.15 -13.86 83.55
N SER A 614 27.27 -15.14 83.19
CA SER A 614 27.38 -16.24 84.16
C SER A 614 28.72 -16.25 84.90
N GLU A 615 29.82 -15.84 84.25
CA GLU A 615 31.15 -15.78 84.85
C GLU A 615 31.32 -14.54 85.75
N SER A 616 30.69 -13.41 85.42
CA SER A 616 30.68 -12.21 86.26
C SER A 616 29.74 -12.35 87.46
N SER A 617 28.55 -12.93 87.30
CA SER A 617 27.70 -13.27 88.45
C SER A 617 28.33 -14.35 89.35
N SER A 618 29.12 -15.28 88.79
CA SER A 618 29.97 -16.21 89.54
C SER A 618 31.16 -15.55 90.27
N LYS A 619 31.45 -14.26 90.02
CA LYS A 619 32.46 -13.47 90.76
C LYS A 619 31.87 -12.66 91.91
N GLU A 620 30.55 -12.41 91.93
CA GLU A 620 29.85 -11.80 93.08
C GLU A 620 29.38 -12.81 94.13
N ASN A 621 29.12 -14.08 93.76
CA ASN A 621 28.66 -15.12 94.69
C ASN A 621 29.66 -16.29 94.77
N ALA A 622 30.82 -16.05 95.41
CA ALA A 622 31.86 -17.06 95.61
C ALA A 622 32.55 -16.94 96.98
N VAL A 623 31.80 -17.21 98.06
CA VAL A 623 32.41 -17.70 99.32
C VAL A 623 32.45 -19.23 99.23
N ASP A 624 33.64 -19.81 99.45
CA ASP A 624 33.93 -21.25 99.46
C ASP A 624 33.50 -22.08 98.24
N SER A 625 34.19 -21.89 97.11
CA SER A 625 34.85 -23.02 96.39
C SER A 625 35.72 -22.53 95.22
N PRO A 626 36.95 -23.05 95.02
CA PRO A 626 37.76 -22.71 93.86
C PRO A 626 37.26 -23.45 92.62
N ARG A 627 36.44 -22.80 91.77
CA ARG A 627 36.08 -23.32 90.44
C ARG A 627 37.22 -23.15 89.42
N THR A 628 38.45 -23.39 89.85
CA THR A 628 39.57 -23.65 88.95
C THR A 628 39.35 -25.03 88.36
N VAL A 629 39.04 -25.13 87.06
CA VAL A 629 38.90 -26.43 86.39
C VAL A 629 40.31 -26.98 86.13
N THR A 630 40.92 -27.53 87.19
CA THR A 630 42.17 -28.26 87.11
C THR A 630 41.93 -29.60 86.43
N LEU A 631 41.98 -29.59 85.10
CA LEU A 631 42.22 -30.82 84.33
C LEU A 631 43.46 -31.51 84.90
N THR A 632 43.36 -32.80 85.18
CA THR A 632 44.56 -33.59 85.45
C THR A 632 45.42 -33.66 84.19
N ILE A 633 46.72 -33.89 84.37
CA ILE A 633 47.68 -33.95 83.26
C ILE A 633 47.27 -35.05 82.25
N GLU A 634 46.75 -36.18 82.74
CA GLU A 634 46.22 -37.27 81.93
C GLU A 634 44.99 -36.86 81.10
N GLU A 635 44.01 -36.18 81.71
CA GLU A 635 42.82 -35.69 80.99
C GLU A 635 43.16 -34.65 79.93
N TYR A 636 44.16 -33.78 80.19
CA TYR A 636 44.68 -32.85 79.20
C TYR A 636 45.30 -33.58 78.01
N TYR A 637 46.12 -34.62 78.24
CA TYR A 637 46.68 -35.42 77.16
C TYR A 637 45.62 -36.24 76.40
N GLU A 638 44.61 -36.79 77.07
CA GLU A 638 43.48 -37.47 76.41
C GLU A 638 42.66 -36.51 75.53
N LEU A 639 42.35 -35.31 76.02
CA LEU A 639 41.60 -34.31 75.27
C LEU A 639 42.42 -33.76 74.10
N SER A 640 43.70 -33.46 74.30
CA SER A 640 44.63 -33.01 73.26
C SER A 640 44.78 -34.08 72.17
N LYS A 641 44.99 -35.33 72.56
CA LYS A 641 45.04 -36.47 71.63
C LYS A 641 43.74 -36.62 70.85
N ARG A 642 42.58 -36.58 71.50
CA ARG A 642 41.26 -36.72 70.84
C ARG A 642 40.95 -35.55 69.90
N ALA A 643 41.42 -34.35 70.22
CA ALA A 643 41.33 -33.20 69.32
C ALA A 643 42.21 -33.39 68.07
N HIS A 644 43.44 -33.88 68.23
CA HIS A 644 44.35 -34.16 67.12
C HIS A 644 43.86 -35.35 66.25
N GLU A 645 43.34 -36.43 66.85
CA GLU A 645 42.69 -37.54 66.12
C GLU A 645 41.48 -37.04 65.30
N ALA A 646 40.70 -36.08 65.83
CA ALA A 646 39.59 -35.46 65.12
C ALA A 646 40.04 -34.51 64.00
N GLU A 647 41.17 -33.82 64.19
CA GLU A 647 41.85 -32.98 63.19
C GLU A 647 42.40 -33.83 62.04
N GLU A 648 43.15 -34.91 62.32
CA GLU A 648 43.60 -35.88 61.31
C GLU A 648 42.40 -36.48 60.56
N ALA A 649 41.33 -36.86 61.25
CA ALA A 649 40.11 -37.36 60.64
C ALA A 649 39.35 -36.29 59.83
N ALA A 650 39.56 -34.99 60.07
CA ALA A 650 39.05 -33.91 59.22
C ALA A 650 39.96 -33.71 57.99
N ASN A 651 41.27 -33.61 58.19
CA ASN A 651 42.27 -33.45 57.14
C ASN A 651 42.25 -34.61 56.13
N ALA A 652 42.07 -35.85 56.59
CA ALA A 652 41.89 -37.02 55.72
C ALA A 652 40.63 -36.93 54.84
N ARG A 653 39.52 -36.38 55.36
CA ARG A 653 38.29 -36.14 54.58
C ARG A 653 38.46 -35.00 53.58
N VAL A 654 39.17 -33.93 53.94
CA VAL A 654 39.53 -32.84 53.01
C VAL A 654 40.43 -33.38 51.89
N ALA A 655 41.46 -34.16 52.23
CA ALA A 655 42.35 -34.77 51.24
C ALA A 655 41.60 -35.70 50.26
N ALA A 656 40.67 -36.53 50.76
CA ALA A 656 39.83 -37.37 49.92
C ALA A 656 38.94 -36.53 48.96
N ALA A 657 38.27 -35.49 49.45
CA ALA A 657 37.46 -34.60 48.62
C ALA A 657 38.30 -33.83 47.59
N VAL A 658 39.53 -33.41 47.94
CA VAL A 658 40.47 -32.78 47.00
C VAL A 658 40.93 -33.77 45.92
N SER A 659 41.11 -35.06 46.25
CA SER A 659 41.40 -36.12 45.25
C SER A 659 40.23 -36.30 44.28
N GLU A 660 39.00 -36.40 44.78
CA GLU A 660 37.78 -36.55 43.96
C GLU A 660 37.58 -35.33 43.03
N VAL A 661 37.82 -34.12 43.53
CA VAL A 661 37.81 -32.88 42.71
C VAL A 661 38.96 -32.88 41.68
N GLY A 662 40.12 -33.45 42.01
CA GLY A 662 41.24 -33.62 41.07
C GLY A 662 40.88 -34.57 39.92
N GLU A 663 40.34 -35.75 40.24
CA GLU A 663 39.86 -36.72 39.26
C GLU A 663 38.74 -36.13 38.38
N ALA A 664 37.77 -35.43 38.98
CA ALA A 664 36.70 -34.76 38.25
C ALA A 664 37.24 -33.75 37.22
N LYS A 665 38.15 -32.85 37.62
CA LYS A 665 38.80 -31.89 36.71
C LYS A 665 39.62 -32.56 35.61
N GLU A 666 40.24 -33.70 35.90
CA GLU A 666 40.96 -34.46 34.89
C GLU A 666 40.01 -35.16 33.90
N THR A 667 38.81 -35.58 34.31
CA THR A 667 37.78 -36.08 33.39
C THR A 667 37.16 -34.94 32.55
N GLU A 668 36.96 -33.76 33.13
CA GLU A 668 36.54 -32.54 32.44
C GLU A 668 37.53 -32.17 31.33
N LYS A 669 38.84 -32.07 31.66
CA LYS A 669 39.91 -31.80 30.69
C LYS A 669 39.92 -32.81 29.54
N ARG A 670 39.85 -34.11 29.83
CA ARG A 670 39.76 -35.19 28.81
C ARG A 670 38.49 -35.12 27.95
N SER A 671 37.42 -34.46 28.42
CA SER A 671 36.20 -34.25 27.65
C SER A 671 36.31 -33.03 26.71
N LEU A 672 36.95 -31.95 27.18
CA LEU A 672 37.27 -30.77 26.36
C LEU A 672 38.25 -31.11 25.23
N GLU A 673 39.31 -31.88 25.51
CA GLU A 673 40.27 -32.33 24.50
C GLU A 673 39.60 -33.10 23.35
N LYS A 674 38.61 -33.95 23.66
CA LYS A 674 37.81 -34.68 22.66
C LYS A 674 36.83 -33.78 21.91
N LEU A 675 36.27 -32.76 22.57
CA LEU A 675 35.41 -31.79 21.91
C LEU A 675 36.20 -30.94 20.90
N GLU A 676 37.43 -30.56 21.24
CA GLU A 676 38.36 -29.93 20.30
C GLU A 676 38.72 -30.83 19.12
N GLU A 677 39.00 -32.11 19.36
CA GLU A 677 39.32 -33.09 18.31
C GLU A 677 38.14 -33.23 17.31
N VAL A 678 36.92 -33.42 17.82
CA VAL A 678 35.70 -33.47 16.99
C VAL A 678 35.45 -32.16 16.24
N ASN A 679 35.77 -31.01 16.84
CA ASN A 679 35.66 -29.70 16.17
C ASN A 679 36.69 -29.56 15.03
N LYS A 680 37.94 -30.00 15.24
CA LYS A 680 38.99 -30.04 14.21
C LYS A 680 38.56 -30.96 13.04
N GLU A 681 38.08 -32.18 13.32
CA GLU A 681 37.53 -33.06 12.28
C GLU A 681 36.33 -32.44 11.55
N MET A 682 35.45 -31.69 12.24
CA MET A 682 34.33 -30.99 11.60
C MET A 682 34.83 -29.93 10.62
N VAL A 683 35.85 -29.15 10.98
CA VAL A 683 36.45 -28.15 10.08
C VAL A 683 37.06 -28.81 8.85
N GLU A 684 37.78 -29.92 9.01
CA GLU A 684 38.32 -30.70 7.88
C GLU A 684 37.22 -31.27 6.97
N ARG A 685 36.12 -31.78 7.56
CA ARG A 685 34.94 -32.25 6.81
C ARG A 685 34.22 -31.12 6.07
N LYS A 686 34.16 -29.92 6.64
CA LYS A 686 33.63 -28.71 5.97
C LYS A 686 34.54 -28.28 4.81
N ALA A 687 35.86 -28.23 5.02
CA ALA A 687 36.83 -27.86 3.98
C ALA A 687 36.84 -28.85 2.81
N THR A 688 36.82 -30.16 3.08
CA THR A 688 36.75 -31.20 2.04
C THR A 688 35.42 -31.21 1.29
N LEU A 689 34.30 -30.88 1.94
CA LEU A 689 33.01 -30.67 1.29
C LEU A 689 33.02 -29.44 0.37
N ALA A 690 33.53 -28.30 0.84
CA ALA A 690 33.64 -27.08 0.05
C ALA A 690 34.51 -27.28 -1.21
N GLY A 691 35.69 -27.90 -1.06
CA GLY A 691 36.56 -28.25 -2.18
C GLY A 691 36.02 -29.36 -3.10
N ALA A 692 34.94 -30.05 -2.72
CA ALA A 692 34.18 -30.95 -3.61
C ALA A 692 33.08 -30.19 -4.37
N MET A 693 32.41 -29.23 -3.73
CA MET A 693 31.44 -28.34 -4.39
C MET A 693 32.11 -27.46 -5.45
N GLU A 694 33.23 -26.82 -5.13
CA GLU A 694 34.02 -25.99 -6.07
C GLU A 694 34.42 -26.79 -7.33
N LYS A 695 34.81 -28.05 -7.18
CA LYS A 695 35.15 -28.95 -8.29
C LYS A 695 33.92 -29.33 -9.12
N ALA A 696 32.77 -29.53 -8.47
CA ALA A 696 31.51 -29.78 -9.16
C ALA A 696 31.02 -28.54 -9.93
N GLU A 697 31.28 -27.34 -9.44
CA GLU A 697 30.96 -26.08 -10.11
C GLU A 697 31.88 -25.81 -11.30
N LYS A 698 33.20 -25.94 -11.14
CA LYS A 698 34.15 -25.87 -12.25
C LYS A 698 33.86 -26.91 -13.35
N ALA A 699 33.31 -28.08 -12.99
CA ALA A 699 32.82 -29.07 -13.95
C ALA A 699 31.52 -28.65 -14.66
N LYS A 700 30.59 -27.95 -13.98
CA LYS A 700 29.40 -27.34 -14.63
C LYS A 700 29.81 -26.20 -15.57
N GLU A 701 30.72 -25.33 -15.15
CA GLU A 701 31.27 -24.23 -15.96
C GLU A 701 31.96 -24.77 -17.22
N GLY A 702 32.86 -25.75 -17.08
CA GLY A 702 33.52 -26.40 -18.21
C GLY A 702 32.54 -27.06 -19.18
N LYS A 703 31.52 -27.76 -18.67
CA LYS A 703 30.43 -28.29 -19.50
C LYS A 703 29.69 -27.18 -20.25
N LEU A 704 29.36 -26.07 -19.59
CA LEU A 704 28.61 -24.96 -20.16
C LEU A 704 29.44 -24.20 -21.22
N GLY A 705 30.75 -24.04 -21.01
CA GLY A 705 31.69 -23.52 -22.01
C GLY A 705 31.75 -24.38 -23.27
N VAL A 706 31.92 -25.70 -23.11
CA VAL A 706 31.87 -26.66 -24.23
C VAL A 706 30.50 -26.62 -24.94
N GLU A 707 29.41 -26.44 -24.20
CA GLU A 707 28.08 -26.31 -24.82
C GLU A 707 27.92 -25.00 -25.62
N GLN A 708 28.46 -23.88 -25.13
CA GLN A 708 28.51 -22.61 -25.87
C GLN A 708 29.35 -22.75 -27.15
N GLU A 709 30.51 -23.41 -27.09
CA GLU A 709 31.30 -23.72 -28.29
C GLU A 709 30.52 -24.61 -29.26
N LEU A 710 29.83 -25.64 -28.78
CA LEU A 710 28.98 -26.47 -29.62
C LEU A 710 27.80 -25.69 -30.24
N ARG A 711 27.28 -24.63 -29.61
CA ARG A 711 26.30 -23.72 -30.24
C ARG A 711 26.96 -22.93 -31.38
N LYS A 712 28.10 -22.28 -31.13
CA LYS A 712 28.90 -21.57 -32.16
C LYS A 712 29.27 -22.48 -33.33
N TRP A 713 29.71 -23.72 -33.07
CA TRP A 713 29.99 -24.73 -34.10
C TRP A 713 28.74 -25.15 -34.88
N ARG A 714 27.58 -25.31 -34.23
CA ARG A 714 26.30 -25.57 -34.91
C ARG A 714 25.95 -24.42 -35.86
N GLU A 715 25.99 -23.18 -35.40
CA GLU A 715 25.75 -21.99 -36.24
C GLU A 715 26.71 -21.89 -37.44
N VAL A 716 28.01 -22.10 -37.22
CA VAL A 716 29.02 -22.09 -38.28
C VAL A 716 28.78 -23.23 -39.27
N SER A 717 28.41 -24.43 -38.79
CA SER A 717 28.06 -25.57 -39.65
C SER A 717 26.78 -25.32 -40.46
N GLU A 718 25.79 -24.63 -39.89
CA GLU A 718 24.53 -24.32 -40.57
C GLU A 718 24.73 -23.22 -41.63
N LYS A 719 25.50 -22.17 -41.31
CA LYS A 719 25.98 -21.16 -42.27
C LYS A 719 26.74 -21.83 -43.42
N LYS A 720 27.61 -22.81 -43.13
CA LYS A 720 28.34 -23.58 -44.14
C LYS A 720 27.45 -24.52 -44.97
N ARG A 721 26.36 -25.07 -44.41
CA ARG A 721 25.36 -25.85 -45.16
C ARG A 721 24.49 -24.96 -46.05
N LYS A 722 24.12 -23.75 -45.60
CA LYS A 722 23.38 -22.76 -46.41
C LYS A 722 24.19 -22.29 -47.62
N ASN A 723 25.53 -22.21 -47.51
CA ASN A 723 26.43 -21.90 -48.62
C ASN A 723 26.92 -23.13 -49.41
N GLY A 724 26.33 -24.33 -49.21
CA GLY A 724 26.89 -25.61 -49.66
C GLY A 724 25.93 -26.54 -50.40
N SER A 725 25.32 -26.07 -51.51
CA SER A 725 24.42 -26.89 -52.34
C SER A 725 25.13 -27.59 -53.50
N SER A 726 25.70 -28.77 -53.26
CA SER A 726 26.14 -29.72 -54.31
C SER A 726 26.56 -31.07 -53.72
N HIS A 727 25.77 -32.13 -53.97
CA HIS A 727 26.11 -33.57 -53.87
C HIS A 727 26.63 -34.12 -52.50
N GLY A 728 26.22 -35.29 -51.99
CA GLY A 728 25.17 -36.23 -52.39
C GLY A 728 25.50 -37.68 -51.96
N LYS A 729 24.53 -38.40 -51.33
CA LYS A 729 24.63 -39.82 -50.87
C LYS A 729 25.67 -40.08 -49.74
N SER A 730 25.61 -41.15 -48.92
CA SER A 730 24.61 -42.23 -48.72
C SER A 730 24.79 -42.99 -47.37
N ILE A 731 23.75 -43.73 -46.97
CA ILE A 731 23.79 -45.04 -46.28
C ILE A 731 24.14 -45.14 -44.76
N GLN A 732 23.43 -46.08 -44.12
CA GLN A 732 23.52 -46.82 -42.82
C GLN A 732 24.75 -46.63 -41.89
N GLY A 733 24.68 -46.89 -40.57
CA GLY A 733 23.55 -47.31 -39.72
C GLY A 733 23.96 -48.23 -38.54
N SER A 734 23.18 -48.21 -37.44
CA SER A 734 23.16 -49.19 -36.31
C SER A 734 24.31 -49.27 -35.27
N LYS A 735 23.91 -49.10 -33.99
CA LYS A 735 24.30 -49.84 -32.76
C LYS A 735 25.70 -49.72 -32.07
N GLU A 736 25.58 -49.46 -30.76
CA GLU A 736 26.23 -50.12 -29.59
C GLU A 736 27.74 -49.98 -29.23
N LYS A 737 27.95 -49.37 -28.03
CA LYS A 737 28.77 -49.80 -26.87
C LYS A 737 30.32 -49.94 -26.90
N GLU A 738 30.91 -49.28 -25.89
CA GLU A 738 31.93 -49.78 -24.93
C GLU A 738 33.21 -50.49 -25.42
N ALA A 739 34.32 -49.74 -25.40
CA ALA A 739 35.65 -50.12 -24.86
C ALA A 739 36.38 -48.78 -24.55
N GLU A 740 36.98 -48.49 -23.39
CA GLU A 740 38.09 -49.16 -22.68
C GLU A 740 39.33 -49.47 -23.56
N THR A 741 40.42 -48.73 -23.32
CA THR A 741 41.78 -49.20 -23.62
C THR A 741 42.73 -48.75 -22.52
N SER A 742 43.37 -49.72 -21.88
CA SER A 742 44.44 -49.55 -20.87
C SER A 742 45.82 -49.54 -21.54
N VAL A 743 46.88 -49.94 -20.79
CA VAL A 743 48.33 -50.03 -21.14
C VAL A 743 49.09 -48.77 -20.70
N SER A 744 49.68 -48.68 -19.50
CA SER A 744 50.66 -49.52 -18.75
C SER A 744 52.12 -49.26 -19.16
N ASN A 745 52.94 -48.66 -18.29
CA ASN A 745 53.96 -49.33 -17.44
C ASN A 745 55.37 -49.17 -18.05
N GLU A 746 56.51 -49.14 -17.34
CA GLU A 746 56.90 -49.07 -15.91
C GLU A 746 58.38 -48.57 -15.88
N THR A 747 59.07 -48.22 -14.79
CA THR A 747 58.88 -48.44 -13.32
C THR A 747 59.30 -47.14 -12.58
N GLU A 748 59.93 -46.97 -11.41
CA GLU A 748 60.53 -47.81 -10.34
C GLU A 748 60.57 -46.99 -9.02
N THR A 749 60.70 -47.67 -7.89
CA THR A 749 61.04 -47.19 -6.53
C THR A 749 60.02 -46.40 -5.68
N ASN A 750 60.01 -46.80 -4.39
CA ASN A 750 59.49 -46.14 -3.19
C ASN A 750 57.95 -46.16 -2.94
N PRO A 751 57.52 -46.40 -1.67
CA PRO A 751 57.14 -47.79 -1.37
C PRO A 751 55.91 -48.02 -0.46
N ILE A 752 55.63 -49.32 -0.24
CA ILE A 752 54.93 -49.96 0.90
C ILE A 752 53.38 -50.01 0.83
N PRO A 753 52.75 -51.15 1.24
CA PRO A 753 51.86 -51.80 0.27
C PRO A 753 50.43 -52.12 0.71
N GLN A 754 49.67 -52.52 -0.31
CA GLN A 754 48.32 -53.08 -0.32
C GLN A 754 48.17 -54.40 0.48
N VAL A 755 46.94 -54.88 0.66
CA VAL A 755 46.40 -56.01 -0.13
C VAL A 755 44.86 -56.08 -0.07
N ASN A 756 44.26 -56.57 -1.16
CA ASN A 756 42.81 -56.72 -1.45
C ASN A 756 42.19 -57.95 -0.72
N PRO A 757 40.93 -58.44 -0.95
CA PRO A 757 39.92 -58.09 -1.97
C PRO A 757 38.42 -58.14 -1.52
N VAL A 758 37.53 -58.20 -2.53
CA VAL A 758 36.14 -58.74 -2.56
C VAL A 758 34.96 -57.77 -2.37
N LYS A 759 34.25 -57.51 -3.47
CA LYS A 759 32.80 -57.18 -3.46
C LYS A 759 31.98 -58.46 -3.69
N LYS A 760 31.13 -58.86 -2.73
CA LYS A 760 30.08 -59.87 -2.93
C LYS A 760 28.69 -59.22 -2.81
N LYS A 761 27.82 -59.45 -3.81
CA LYS A 761 26.41 -59.03 -3.76
C LYS A 761 25.63 -59.92 -2.78
N LYS A 762 24.83 -59.33 -1.88
CA LYS A 762 23.46 -59.78 -1.54
C LYS A 762 22.74 -58.78 -0.63
N LYS A 763 21.40 -58.82 -0.68
CA LYS A 763 20.48 -58.06 0.19
C LYS A 763 20.38 -58.75 1.56
N LEU A 764 20.12 -58.00 2.64
CA LEU A 764 19.12 -58.34 3.68
C LEU A 764 18.91 -57.19 4.70
N PHE A 765 17.67 -56.98 5.12
CA PHE A 765 17.29 -56.45 6.45
C PHE A 765 17.34 -57.62 7.48
N PRO A 766 17.11 -57.48 8.83
CA PRO A 766 16.59 -56.33 9.60
C PRO A 766 17.21 -56.05 11.01
N ARG A 767 16.70 -54.98 11.66
CA ARG A 767 16.31 -54.83 13.10
C ARG A 767 17.30 -55.01 14.29
N PHE A 768 17.18 -54.02 15.20
CA PHE A 768 17.29 -54.04 16.67
C PHE A 768 18.60 -54.47 17.37
N PHE A 769 19.09 -53.60 18.28
CA PHE A 769 18.76 -53.76 19.71
C PHE A 769 18.69 -52.43 20.47
N MET A 770 17.96 -52.41 21.57
CA MET A 770 17.74 -51.27 22.46
C MET A 770 18.93 -51.06 23.41
N PHE A 771 19.09 -49.86 23.96
CA PHE A 771 19.43 -49.72 25.39
C PHE A 771 18.82 -48.46 26.00
N LEU A 772 17.77 -48.65 26.82
CA LEU A 772 17.32 -47.69 27.83
C LEU A 772 17.79 -48.21 29.18
N MET A 773 18.41 -47.35 29.99
CA MET A 773 18.65 -47.62 31.41
C MET A 773 18.27 -46.39 32.24
N LYS A 774 17.29 -46.56 33.14
CA LYS A 774 16.75 -45.50 34.00
C LYS A 774 16.73 -45.97 35.45
N LYS A 775 17.58 -45.36 36.27
CA LYS A 775 17.63 -45.36 37.75
C LYS A 775 17.49 -46.71 38.49
N LYS A 776 18.38 -46.90 39.47
CA LYS A 776 17.93 -47.33 40.80
C LYS A 776 18.69 -46.57 41.88
N SER A 777 18.01 -46.31 43.00
CA SER A 777 18.56 -45.74 44.23
C SER A 777 18.63 -46.81 45.32
N HIS A 778 19.00 -46.38 46.53
CA HIS A 778 19.53 -47.17 47.66
C HIS A 778 21.04 -47.44 47.51
N LYS A 779 21.84 -47.24 48.56
CA LYS A 779 21.51 -46.92 49.95
C LYS A 779 22.22 -45.67 50.43
#